data_AF-A0A8I1RBF9-F1
#
_entry.id   AF-A0A8I1RBF9-F1
#
_cell.length_a   1.000
_cell.length_b   1.000
_cell.length_c   1.000
_cell.angle_alpha   90.00
_cell.angle_beta   90.00
_cell.angle_gamma   90.00
#
_symmetry.space_group_name_H-M   'P 1'
#
loop_
_entity.id
_entity.type
_entity.pdbx_description
1 polymer ?
#
loop_
_entity_poly.entity_id
_entity_poly.type
_entity_poly.pdbx_seq_one_letter_code
_entity_poly.pdbx_strand_id
1 'polypeptide(L)'
;MKRLATLALCGGMAAAAGAAPQTAGAPVPPPAAPGLVALPAPPVVDAHLAELGRQLFFDNRLSGDWSRACASCHLPARGWADGEALSRGYLGTQYYRNAPGLVNAVFHRRLGWDGALSEGGPGAGALAEAARGMVGTAHFMNADARLVEERLRQVPEYVRRWRAISGEAAGPDAAGAFAAIGAFVATLVSAPAPLDRYLGGQRDALDANQKAGLALFVGKAGCVRCHDGALASDGGFHRLGVPEHPDVLANPLRSITMLRAYARAGVPDYMSARTDLGRYAVTRREEDLGRFATPSLRNLRDTAPYMHSGVFARLEDVVEFYDRGGGPGSELRPLGLDAREKRQLVAFLLSMSGDPVRVETPEPPDFEVRNIAAAPQHRAAAEPPAAIGSGAKAAVAAGSTMDAAATGATAAPADAAPADAAPYPPLASLPPVQAPADNPATPQKIALGRLLYFDGRLSGDGSTPCVSCHFPQLGWAEGGRLSRGYPGTKQWRNVPSVLNAAYARHLAWDGSAPNLEAHAPGAAQNPVEGNGDAAMMEMRLRHVPEYVERFRAVFGTEWPRLADAWRAIAAFERTAVSDAARVPFDRYLAGERSALSAQALRGRALFEGRAGCIRCHNGALATDQQFYATGVPEADAFRSSALHQITRRWHQARSGAPEAGEEALLRDPGRYYATRDPRDIGKFRVPGLRELKYTAPYMHNGAFATLAEVVDFYDRGGGSVPNKTPLLQPLGLSAEDKQALVAFLLALSMDRPLLVEAPVLPAYAPLK
;
A
#
# COMPACT_ATOMS: atom_id res chain seq x y z
N MET A 1 49.66 45.20 -49.31
CA MET A 1 50.77 46.06 -48.84
C MET A 1 50.20 47.42 -48.41
N LYS A 2 50.82 48.01 -47.39
CA LYS A 2 50.43 49.25 -46.69
C LYS A 2 50.35 50.49 -47.60
N ARG A 3 49.37 51.36 -47.26
CA ARG A 3 49.38 52.85 -47.28
C ARG A 3 49.41 53.49 -48.68
N LEU A 4 48.81 54.66 -48.95
CA LEU A 4 48.76 55.91 -48.22
C LEU A 4 47.53 56.75 -48.66
N ALA A 5 47.08 57.63 -47.77
CA ALA A 5 46.19 58.76 -48.07
C ALA A 5 46.92 59.82 -48.93
N THR A 6 46.22 60.65 -49.70
CA THR A 6 46.02 62.11 -49.45
C THR A 6 45.15 62.74 -50.56
N LEU A 7 44.40 63.77 -50.15
CA LEU A 7 44.11 65.03 -50.86
C LEU A 7 42.72 65.29 -51.46
N ALA A 8 42.18 66.39 -50.95
CA ALA A 8 40.93 67.07 -51.23
C ALA A 8 40.99 67.93 -52.51
N LEU A 9 39.83 68.32 -53.05
CA LEU A 9 39.34 69.71 -52.99
C LEU A 9 37.93 69.85 -53.60
N CYS A 10 37.07 70.54 -52.83
CA CYS A 10 36.06 71.55 -53.18
C CYS A 10 35.18 71.46 -54.45
N GLY A 11 33.86 71.52 -54.19
CA GLY A 11 33.00 72.56 -54.78
C GLY A 11 31.79 72.08 -55.60
N GLY A 12 30.57 72.49 -55.19
CA GLY A 12 29.43 72.62 -56.11
C GLY A 12 28.14 71.94 -55.66
N MET A 13 27.18 72.74 -55.20
CA MET A 13 25.81 72.36 -54.86
C MET A 13 25.01 71.86 -56.07
N ALA A 14 24.19 70.82 -55.89
CA ALA A 14 22.78 70.73 -56.31
C ALA A 14 22.27 69.30 -56.06
N ALA A 15 21.44 69.13 -55.03
CA ALA A 15 20.72 67.89 -54.77
C ALA A 15 19.42 67.87 -55.59
N ALA A 16 19.29 66.91 -56.50
CA ALA A 16 18.03 66.54 -57.13
C ALA A 16 17.97 65.01 -57.26
N ALA A 17 16.79 64.50 -56.90
CA ALA A 17 16.49 63.10 -56.61
C ALA A 17 16.61 62.14 -57.82
N GLY A 18 17.06 60.93 -57.55
CA GLY A 18 16.97 59.76 -58.43
C GLY A 18 16.95 58.49 -57.58
N ALA A 19 15.84 57.75 -57.66
CA ALA A 19 15.39 56.73 -56.72
C ALA A 19 16.27 55.46 -56.64
N ALA A 20 16.49 54.99 -55.42
CA ALA A 20 16.96 53.63 -55.09
C ALA A 20 15.81 52.84 -54.44
N PRO A 21 15.74 51.51 -54.65
CA PRO A 21 14.55 50.72 -54.34
C PRO A 21 14.36 50.57 -52.83
N GLN A 22 13.14 50.84 -52.38
CA GLN A 22 12.71 50.59 -51.01
C GLN A 22 12.81 49.08 -50.72
N THR A 23 13.65 48.73 -49.76
CA THR A 23 13.62 47.42 -49.13
C THR A 23 12.28 47.25 -48.41
N ALA A 24 11.65 46.10 -48.64
CA ALA A 24 10.37 45.73 -48.06
C ALA A 24 10.38 45.94 -46.54
N GLY A 25 9.37 46.66 -46.05
CA GLY A 25 9.18 46.96 -44.65
C GLY A 25 9.12 45.70 -43.77
N ALA A 26 9.54 45.87 -42.52
CA ALA A 26 9.38 44.87 -41.48
C ALA A 26 7.95 44.31 -41.45
N PRO A 27 7.76 43.00 -41.22
CA PRO A 27 6.44 42.39 -41.20
C PRO A 27 5.57 43.02 -40.12
N VAL A 28 4.43 43.56 -40.54
CA VAL A 28 3.35 44.04 -39.67
C VAL A 28 2.95 42.89 -38.72
N PRO A 29 2.83 43.12 -37.40
CA PRO A 29 2.36 42.08 -36.48
C PRO A 29 0.95 41.62 -36.88
N PRO A 30 0.62 40.32 -36.71
CA PRO A 30 -0.69 39.80 -37.08
C PRO A 30 -1.82 40.54 -36.32
N PRO A 31 -3.09 40.49 -36.76
CA PRO A 31 -4.19 40.82 -35.86
C PRO A 31 -3.97 39.99 -34.59
N ALA A 32 -3.78 40.68 -33.47
CA ALA A 32 -3.28 40.06 -32.26
C ALA A 32 -4.19 38.87 -31.92
N ALA A 33 -3.61 37.78 -31.45
CA ALA A 33 -4.32 36.80 -30.63
C ALA A 33 -4.14 37.26 -29.17
N PRO A 34 -4.77 38.37 -28.73
CA PRO A 34 -4.49 38.95 -27.41
C PRO A 34 -4.75 37.89 -26.34
N GLY A 35 -3.78 37.68 -25.47
CA GLY A 35 -3.87 36.70 -24.39
C GLY A 35 -3.28 35.33 -24.72
N LEU A 36 -3.11 34.92 -25.98
CA LEU A 36 -2.47 33.64 -26.33
C LEU A 36 -0.97 33.81 -26.61
N VAL A 37 -0.16 32.90 -26.08
CA VAL A 37 1.29 32.85 -26.35
C VAL A 37 1.71 31.45 -26.80
N ALA A 38 2.80 31.39 -27.57
CA ALA A 38 3.37 30.12 -27.98
C ALA A 38 3.80 29.29 -26.75
N LEU A 39 3.71 27.97 -26.87
CA LEU A 39 4.16 27.07 -25.82
C LEU A 39 5.68 27.26 -25.55
N PRO A 40 6.12 27.38 -24.28
CA PRO A 40 7.53 27.47 -23.94
C PRO A 40 8.32 26.23 -24.37
N ALA A 41 9.63 26.41 -24.52
CA ALA A 41 10.53 25.27 -24.65
C ALA A 41 10.44 24.36 -23.40
N PRO A 42 10.66 23.04 -23.56
CA PRO A 42 10.70 22.13 -22.43
C PRO A 42 11.77 22.56 -21.42
N PRO A 43 11.51 22.42 -20.10
CA PRO A 43 12.52 22.73 -19.10
C PRO A 43 13.70 21.77 -19.21
N VAL A 44 14.89 22.25 -18.88
CA VAL A 44 16.08 21.40 -18.77
C VAL A 44 15.94 20.55 -17.50
N VAL A 45 15.98 19.23 -17.66
CA VAL A 45 15.98 18.25 -16.58
C VAL A 45 17.22 17.36 -16.68
N ASP A 46 17.65 16.80 -15.56
CA ASP A 46 18.73 15.82 -15.56
C ASP A 46 18.32 14.58 -16.38
N ALA A 47 19.11 14.25 -17.40
CA ALA A 47 18.78 13.18 -18.34
C ALA A 47 18.81 11.79 -17.70
N HIS A 48 19.70 11.55 -16.73
CA HIS A 48 19.77 10.27 -16.02
C HIS A 48 18.58 10.10 -15.09
N LEU A 49 18.17 11.16 -14.41
CA LEU A 49 17.00 11.20 -13.56
C LEU A 49 15.71 11.01 -14.37
N ALA A 50 15.58 11.70 -15.50
CA ALA A 50 14.42 11.55 -16.39
C ALA A 50 14.33 10.13 -16.98
N GLU A 51 15.46 9.52 -17.34
CA GLU A 51 15.47 8.14 -17.85
C GLU A 51 15.12 7.11 -16.75
N LEU A 52 15.60 7.30 -15.51
CA LEU A 52 15.14 6.51 -14.38
C LEU A 52 13.62 6.69 -14.16
N GLY A 53 13.13 7.93 -14.24
CA GLY A 53 11.72 8.26 -14.16
C GLY A 53 10.88 7.56 -15.22
N ARG A 54 11.38 7.50 -16.46
CA ARG A 54 10.75 6.78 -17.57
C ARG A 54 10.61 5.31 -17.22
N GLN A 55 11.64 4.65 -16.70
CA GLN A 55 11.52 3.24 -16.29
C GLN A 55 10.46 3.05 -15.20
N LEU A 56 10.50 3.88 -14.14
CA LEU A 56 9.57 3.80 -13.02
C LEU A 56 8.12 4.08 -13.43
N PHE A 57 7.90 4.97 -14.40
CA PHE A 57 6.55 5.33 -14.88
C PHE A 57 5.79 4.13 -15.48
N PHE A 58 6.50 3.19 -16.08
CA PHE A 58 5.94 1.96 -16.67
C PHE A 58 6.05 0.75 -15.74
N ASP A 59 6.67 0.89 -14.58
CA ASP A 59 6.84 -0.20 -13.62
C ASP A 59 5.61 -0.35 -12.70
N ASN A 60 4.92 -1.49 -12.81
CA ASN A 60 3.73 -1.77 -12.01
C ASN A 60 4.04 -2.12 -10.55
N ARG A 61 5.31 -2.39 -10.22
CA ARG A 61 5.75 -2.72 -8.85
C ARG A 61 5.60 -1.55 -7.86
N LEU A 62 5.34 -0.35 -8.38
CA LEU A 62 4.99 0.84 -7.61
C LEU A 62 3.58 0.76 -6.99
N SER A 63 2.67 -0.06 -7.53
CA SER A 63 1.33 -0.26 -6.94
C SER A 63 1.35 -1.33 -5.84
N GLY A 64 0.44 -1.24 -4.88
CA GLY A 64 0.37 -2.15 -3.73
C GLY A 64 0.27 -3.62 -4.14
N ASP A 65 -0.53 -3.91 -5.18
CA ASP A 65 -0.89 -5.25 -5.68
C ASP A 65 -0.17 -5.65 -6.99
N TRP A 66 0.68 -4.77 -7.52
CA TRP A 66 1.29 -4.89 -8.85
C TRP A 66 0.31 -4.86 -10.03
N SER A 67 -0.95 -4.46 -9.84
CA SER A 67 -1.92 -4.43 -10.93
C SER A 67 -1.77 -3.21 -11.85
N ARG A 68 -1.05 -2.16 -11.42
CA ARG A 68 -1.00 -0.88 -12.14
C ARG A 68 0.37 -0.20 -12.12
N ALA A 69 0.69 0.45 -13.23
CA ALA A 69 1.75 1.46 -13.36
C ALA A 69 1.13 2.83 -13.67
N CYS A 70 1.93 3.91 -13.68
CA CYS A 70 1.44 5.23 -14.12
C CYS A 70 0.94 5.16 -15.57
N ALA A 71 1.66 4.42 -16.42
CA ALA A 71 1.29 4.14 -17.80
C ALA A 71 -0.03 3.36 -17.98
N SER A 72 -0.58 2.74 -16.93
CA SER A 72 -1.89 2.06 -17.00
C SER A 72 -3.06 3.05 -17.10
N CYS A 73 -2.87 4.30 -16.68
CA CYS A 73 -3.87 5.38 -16.79
C CYS A 73 -3.41 6.54 -17.67
N HIS A 74 -2.12 6.62 -18.02
CA HIS A 74 -1.56 7.66 -18.86
C HIS A 74 -0.92 7.04 -20.09
N LEU A 75 -1.76 6.68 -21.06
CA LEU A 75 -1.37 5.91 -22.24
C LEU A 75 -0.79 6.84 -23.31
N PRO A 76 0.44 6.61 -23.80
CA PRO A 76 1.03 7.44 -24.86
C PRO A 76 0.16 7.53 -26.12
N ALA A 77 -0.57 6.45 -26.44
CA ALA A 77 -1.47 6.38 -27.60
C ALA A 77 -2.79 7.16 -27.44
N ARG A 78 -3.07 7.73 -26.25
CA ARG A 78 -4.32 8.44 -25.92
C ARG A 78 -4.03 9.84 -25.35
N GLY A 79 -3.05 10.54 -25.92
CA GLY A 79 -2.67 11.87 -25.45
C GLY A 79 -2.16 11.88 -24.00
N TRP A 80 -1.67 10.72 -23.50
CA TRP A 80 -1.29 10.51 -22.10
C TRP A 80 -2.45 10.64 -21.10
N ALA A 81 -3.69 10.40 -21.55
CA ALA A 81 -4.86 10.09 -20.73
C ALA A 81 -5.18 8.58 -20.80
N ASP A 82 -6.27 8.12 -20.18
CA ASP A 82 -6.73 6.72 -20.27
C ASP A 82 -7.75 6.49 -21.40
N GLY A 83 -8.34 7.56 -21.95
CA GLY A 83 -9.36 7.50 -23.01
C GLY A 83 -10.73 7.01 -22.53
N GLU A 84 -10.97 6.97 -21.22
CA GLU A 84 -12.22 6.54 -20.61
C GLU A 84 -13.00 7.76 -20.06
N ALA A 85 -14.33 7.69 -20.05
CA ALA A 85 -15.15 8.75 -19.44
C ALA A 85 -14.83 8.92 -17.96
N LEU A 86 -14.72 7.80 -17.24
CA LEU A 86 -14.38 7.77 -15.83
C LEU A 86 -13.35 6.67 -15.59
N SER A 87 -12.20 7.04 -15.04
CA SER A 87 -11.06 6.14 -14.91
C SER A 87 -11.36 4.87 -14.10
N ARG A 88 -10.64 3.79 -14.40
CA ARG A 88 -10.88 2.49 -13.78
C ARG A 88 -10.41 2.39 -12.32
N GLY A 89 -9.49 3.25 -11.87
CA GLY A 89 -8.96 3.24 -10.49
C GLY A 89 -8.25 1.93 -10.09
N TYR A 90 -7.73 1.85 -8.88
CA TYR A 90 -7.08 0.65 -8.32
C TYR A 90 -7.98 -0.60 -8.39
N LEU A 91 -7.40 -1.82 -8.40
CA LEU A 91 -8.21 -3.06 -8.43
C LEU A 91 -9.23 -3.05 -7.27
N GLY A 92 -10.45 -3.53 -7.52
CA GLY A 92 -11.54 -3.47 -6.54
C GLY A 92 -12.11 -2.07 -6.25
N THR A 93 -11.77 -1.08 -7.07
CA THR A 93 -12.33 0.28 -7.05
C THR A 93 -12.75 0.71 -8.46
N GLN A 94 -13.42 1.86 -8.57
CA GLN A 94 -13.62 2.59 -9.83
C GLN A 94 -13.57 4.08 -9.53
N TYR A 95 -12.85 4.87 -10.33
CA TYR A 95 -12.71 6.29 -10.06
C TYR A 95 -13.91 7.09 -10.59
N TYR A 96 -14.16 8.28 -10.05
CA TYR A 96 -15.34 9.08 -10.37
C TYR A 96 -15.02 10.32 -11.22
N ARG A 97 -13.80 10.42 -11.76
CA ARG A 97 -13.40 11.47 -12.72
C ARG A 97 -12.69 10.89 -13.93
N ASN A 98 -12.69 11.65 -15.00
CA ASN A 98 -11.85 11.47 -16.18
C ASN A 98 -10.36 11.75 -15.83
N ALA A 99 -9.43 10.99 -16.42
CA ALA A 99 -8.00 11.21 -16.23
C ALA A 99 -7.49 12.34 -17.16
N PRO A 100 -6.88 13.41 -16.63
CA PRO A 100 -6.28 14.44 -17.47
C PRO A 100 -5.04 13.91 -18.20
N GLY A 101 -4.80 14.39 -19.42
CA GLY A 101 -3.56 14.12 -20.15
C GLY A 101 -2.33 14.73 -19.47
N LEU A 102 -1.18 14.07 -19.58
CA LEU A 102 0.08 14.56 -18.99
C LEU A 102 0.93 15.44 -19.92
N VAL A 103 0.59 15.52 -21.20
CA VAL A 103 1.37 16.36 -22.14
C VAL A 103 1.22 17.82 -21.73
N ASN A 104 2.37 18.50 -21.59
CA ASN A 104 2.50 19.88 -21.11
C ASN A 104 2.15 20.08 -19.63
N ALA A 105 1.96 19.01 -18.85
CA ALA A 105 1.61 19.09 -17.43
C ALA A 105 2.61 19.91 -16.60
N VAL A 106 3.88 19.96 -17.03
CA VAL A 106 4.94 20.73 -16.37
C VAL A 106 4.66 22.23 -16.29
N PHE A 107 3.84 22.77 -17.18
CA PHE A 107 3.50 24.19 -17.20
C PHE A 107 2.23 24.52 -16.41
N HIS A 108 1.52 23.52 -15.87
CA HIS A 108 0.30 23.76 -15.09
C HIS A 108 0.63 24.38 -13.74
N ARG A 109 -0.15 25.40 -13.34
CA ARG A 109 -0.01 26.04 -12.02
C ARG A 109 -0.46 25.15 -10.88
N ARG A 110 -1.42 24.27 -11.14
CA ARG A 110 -1.97 23.27 -10.21
C ARG A 110 -2.38 22.04 -10.99
N LEU A 111 -2.25 20.88 -10.35
CA LEU A 111 -2.58 19.59 -10.95
C LEU A 111 -3.88 19.01 -10.38
N GLY A 112 -4.64 18.34 -11.25
CA GLY A 112 -5.94 17.74 -10.93
C GLY A 112 -7.13 18.69 -11.11
N TRP A 113 -8.31 18.12 -11.34
CA TRP A 113 -9.53 18.88 -11.63
C TRP A 113 -9.98 19.82 -10.50
N ASP A 114 -9.71 19.46 -9.25
CA ASP A 114 -9.96 20.29 -8.06
C ASP A 114 -8.68 20.95 -7.54
N GLY A 115 -7.53 20.76 -8.20
CA GLY A 115 -6.24 21.29 -7.79
C GLY A 115 -5.70 20.69 -6.49
N ALA A 116 -6.07 19.45 -6.15
CA ALA A 116 -5.62 18.76 -4.94
C ALA A 116 -4.27 18.05 -5.07
N LEU A 117 -3.74 17.89 -6.29
CA LEU A 117 -2.56 17.03 -6.53
C LEU A 117 -1.22 17.76 -6.41
N SER A 118 -1.23 19.09 -6.42
CA SER A 118 -0.03 19.88 -6.15
C SER A 118 -0.41 21.22 -5.53
N GLU A 119 0.33 21.62 -4.50
CA GLU A 119 0.25 22.96 -3.94
C GLU A 119 1.31 23.91 -4.53
N GLY A 120 2.42 23.35 -5.03
CA GLY A 120 3.47 24.08 -5.74
C GLY A 120 3.06 24.48 -7.16
N GLY A 121 3.61 25.60 -7.64
CA GLY A 121 3.47 26.07 -9.02
C GLY A 121 4.07 25.10 -10.07
N PRO A 122 4.22 25.53 -11.33
CA PRO A 122 4.67 24.64 -12.40
C PRO A 122 6.06 24.04 -12.13
N GLY A 123 6.32 22.87 -12.74
CA GLY A 123 7.65 22.24 -12.74
C GLY A 123 7.66 20.78 -12.28
N ALA A 124 8.84 20.15 -12.41
CA ALA A 124 9.06 18.75 -12.04
C ALA A 124 8.76 18.43 -10.57
N GLY A 125 8.94 19.40 -9.66
CA GLY A 125 8.62 19.24 -8.24
C GLY A 125 7.13 19.03 -7.98
N ALA A 126 6.26 19.80 -8.62
CA ALA A 126 4.80 19.62 -8.52
C ALA A 126 4.36 18.29 -9.14
N LEU A 127 5.01 17.86 -10.23
CA LEU A 127 4.77 16.54 -10.83
C LEU A 127 5.20 15.39 -9.89
N ALA A 128 6.30 15.55 -9.16
CA ALA A 128 6.73 14.59 -8.15
C ALA A 128 5.76 14.52 -6.96
N GLU A 129 5.22 15.66 -6.51
CA GLU A 129 4.17 15.72 -5.49
C GLU A 129 2.90 14.98 -5.95
N ALA A 130 2.45 15.23 -7.17
CA ALA A 130 1.31 14.53 -7.76
C ALA A 130 1.56 13.03 -7.87
N ALA A 131 2.75 12.60 -8.34
CA ALA A 131 3.12 11.18 -8.43
C ALA A 131 3.07 10.50 -7.06
N ARG A 132 3.60 11.15 -6.01
CA ARG A 132 3.51 10.65 -4.62
C ARG A 132 2.06 10.49 -4.18
N GLY A 133 1.22 11.50 -4.43
CA GLY A 133 -0.20 11.47 -4.10
C GLY A 133 -0.94 10.33 -4.78
N MET A 134 -0.66 10.09 -6.07
CA MET A 134 -1.23 8.99 -6.85
C MET A 134 -0.79 7.62 -6.33
N VAL A 135 0.50 7.44 -6.09
CA VAL A 135 1.05 6.15 -5.64
C VAL A 135 0.49 5.72 -4.27
N GLY A 136 0.35 6.66 -3.34
CA GLY A 136 -0.13 6.36 -1.98
C GLY A 136 -1.66 6.28 -1.82
N THR A 137 -2.45 6.71 -2.81
CA THR A 137 -3.90 6.82 -2.66
C THR A 137 -4.63 5.51 -2.96
N ALA A 138 -5.55 5.13 -2.08
CA ALA A 138 -6.23 3.83 -2.08
C ALA A 138 -6.98 3.47 -3.38
N HIS A 139 -7.48 4.46 -4.12
CA HIS A 139 -8.21 4.25 -5.38
C HIS A 139 -7.36 4.50 -6.63
N PHE A 140 -6.06 4.75 -6.49
CA PHE A 140 -5.13 4.87 -7.62
C PHE A 140 -4.13 3.72 -7.63
N MET A 141 -3.25 3.62 -6.63
CA MET A 141 -2.21 2.58 -6.57
C MET A 141 -2.03 1.94 -5.18
N ASN A 142 -2.64 2.51 -4.13
CA ASN A 142 -2.70 1.95 -2.77
C ASN A 142 -1.38 1.35 -2.26
N ALA A 143 -0.27 2.05 -2.43
CA ALA A 143 1.06 1.56 -2.09
C ALA A 143 1.62 2.22 -0.81
N ASP A 144 2.23 1.40 0.04
CA ASP A 144 3.09 1.88 1.12
C ASP A 144 4.46 2.29 0.54
N ALA A 145 4.87 3.53 0.80
CA ALA A 145 6.09 4.07 0.22
C ALA A 145 7.35 3.30 0.63
N ARG A 146 7.42 2.78 1.87
CA ARG A 146 8.56 1.99 2.34
C ARG A 146 8.61 0.63 1.66
N LEU A 147 7.44 0.05 1.37
CA LEU A 147 7.38 -1.20 0.60
C LEU A 147 7.85 -0.99 -0.84
N VAL A 148 7.49 0.14 -1.45
CA VAL A 148 8.02 0.56 -2.75
C VAL A 148 9.54 0.70 -2.71
N GLU A 149 10.09 1.38 -1.69
CA GLU A 149 11.55 1.50 -1.51
C GLU A 149 12.24 0.14 -1.46
N GLU A 150 11.71 -0.79 -0.66
CA GLU A 150 12.31 -2.12 -0.52
C GLU A 150 12.22 -2.96 -1.79
N ARG A 151 11.16 -2.78 -2.59
CA ARG A 151 11.06 -3.36 -3.94
C ARG A 151 12.13 -2.79 -4.85
N LEU A 152 12.28 -1.47 -4.93
CA LEU A 152 13.27 -0.83 -5.80
C LEU A 152 14.71 -1.20 -5.39
N ARG A 153 14.99 -1.33 -4.08
CA ARG A 153 16.27 -1.82 -3.55
C ARG A 153 16.56 -3.28 -3.91
N GLN A 154 15.55 -4.07 -4.28
CA GLN A 154 15.71 -5.45 -4.74
C GLN A 154 16.04 -5.54 -6.25
N VAL A 155 16.08 -4.41 -6.96
CA VAL A 155 16.38 -4.36 -8.40
C VAL A 155 17.80 -3.80 -8.59
N PRO A 156 18.79 -4.63 -8.96
CA PRO A 156 20.20 -4.19 -9.08
C PRO A 156 20.39 -3.05 -10.06
N GLU A 157 19.64 -3.04 -11.17
CA GLU A 157 19.71 -1.96 -12.15
C GLU A 157 19.28 -0.61 -11.57
N TYR A 158 18.18 -0.57 -10.82
CA TYR A 158 17.76 0.66 -10.15
C TYR A 158 18.79 1.13 -9.12
N VAL A 159 19.38 0.22 -8.34
CA VAL A 159 20.46 0.58 -7.41
C VAL A 159 21.65 1.19 -8.15
N ARG A 160 22.09 0.60 -9.28
CA ARG A 160 23.19 1.16 -10.09
C ARG A 160 22.86 2.55 -10.64
N ARG A 161 21.64 2.72 -11.19
CA ARG A 161 21.16 4.01 -11.71
C ARG A 161 21.11 5.08 -10.62
N TRP A 162 20.61 4.73 -9.44
CA TRP A 162 20.59 5.65 -8.29
C TRP A 162 21.98 6.10 -7.87
N ARG A 163 22.94 5.17 -7.79
CA ARG A 163 24.34 5.51 -7.46
C ARG A 163 24.98 6.45 -8.49
N ALA A 164 24.65 6.26 -9.77
CA ALA A 164 25.13 7.14 -10.83
C ALA A 164 24.56 8.57 -10.72
N ILE A 165 23.33 8.72 -10.20
CA ILE A 165 22.65 10.02 -10.04
C ILE A 165 23.05 10.72 -8.72
N SER A 166 23.17 9.96 -7.62
CA SER A 166 23.24 10.51 -6.26
C SER A 166 24.51 10.14 -5.48
N GLY A 167 25.46 9.45 -6.12
CA GLY A 167 26.71 8.99 -5.51
C GLY A 167 26.62 7.59 -4.87
N GLU A 168 27.77 6.98 -4.58
CA GLU A 168 27.87 5.56 -4.21
C GLU A 168 27.14 5.16 -2.91
N ALA A 169 27.01 6.09 -1.97
CA ALA A 169 26.34 5.87 -0.69
C ALA A 169 24.80 5.94 -0.80
N ALA A 170 24.26 6.43 -1.91
CA ALA A 170 22.83 6.54 -2.13
C ALA A 170 22.24 5.25 -2.70
N GLY A 171 21.05 4.87 -2.20
CA GLY A 171 20.24 3.79 -2.74
C GLY A 171 18.82 4.27 -3.00
N PRO A 172 17.98 3.46 -3.67
CA PRO A 172 16.61 3.84 -3.94
C PRO A 172 15.84 4.26 -2.67
N ASP A 173 15.16 5.40 -2.78
CA ASP A 173 14.26 5.94 -1.76
C ASP A 173 13.00 6.50 -2.44
N ALA A 174 11.90 6.65 -1.70
CA ALA A 174 10.61 7.03 -2.27
C ALA A 174 10.63 8.47 -2.80
N ALA A 175 11.33 9.40 -2.13
CA ALA A 175 11.40 10.79 -2.56
C ALA A 175 12.13 10.92 -3.90
N GLY A 176 13.27 10.23 -4.04
CA GLY A 176 14.03 10.13 -5.28
C GLY A 176 13.22 9.45 -6.39
N ALA A 177 12.42 8.44 -6.08
CA ALA A 177 11.58 7.75 -7.06
C ALA A 177 10.52 8.70 -7.65
N PHE A 178 9.84 9.46 -6.80
CA PHE A 178 8.86 10.44 -7.26
C PHE A 178 9.50 11.64 -7.97
N ALA A 179 10.69 12.07 -7.53
CA ALA A 179 11.46 13.09 -8.23
C ALA A 179 11.85 12.64 -9.65
N ALA A 180 12.28 11.38 -9.81
CA ALA A 180 12.58 10.79 -11.10
C ALA A 180 11.34 10.77 -12.01
N ILE A 181 10.20 10.28 -11.50
CA ILE A 181 8.92 10.29 -12.24
C ILE A 181 8.53 11.72 -12.64
N GLY A 182 8.64 12.69 -11.73
CA GLY A 182 8.36 14.10 -12.01
C GLY A 182 9.29 14.68 -13.08
N ALA A 183 10.58 14.33 -13.05
CA ALA A 183 11.55 14.73 -14.09
C ALA A 183 11.21 14.12 -15.46
N PHE A 184 10.79 12.86 -15.50
CA PHE A 184 10.32 12.22 -16.74
C PHE A 184 9.07 12.92 -17.29
N VAL A 185 8.04 13.11 -16.47
CA VAL A 185 6.79 13.76 -16.91
C VAL A 185 7.05 15.20 -17.35
N ALA A 186 8.05 15.87 -16.78
CA ALA A 186 8.48 17.20 -17.21
C ALA A 186 9.04 17.23 -18.65
N THR A 187 9.49 16.09 -19.19
CA THR A 187 9.93 15.97 -20.59
C THR A 187 8.77 15.83 -21.59
N LEU A 188 7.56 15.55 -21.12
CA LEU A 188 6.38 15.32 -21.96
C LEU A 188 5.81 16.65 -22.46
N VAL A 189 6.54 17.32 -23.34
CA VAL A 189 6.15 18.60 -23.95
C VAL A 189 5.87 18.39 -25.43
N SER A 190 4.71 18.84 -25.91
CA SER A 190 4.32 18.71 -27.32
C SER A 190 5.20 19.57 -28.22
N ALA A 191 5.46 19.10 -29.44
CA ALA A 191 6.05 19.92 -30.48
C ALA A 191 5.16 21.14 -30.82
N PRO A 192 5.72 22.23 -31.38
CA PRO A 192 4.94 23.42 -31.74
C PRO A 192 3.74 23.10 -32.61
N ALA A 193 2.53 23.37 -32.10
CA ALA A 193 1.28 23.18 -32.80
C ALA A 193 1.14 24.21 -33.94
N PRO A 194 0.18 24.02 -34.88
CA PRO A 194 -0.14 25.02 -35.89
C PRO A 194 -0.34 26.44 -35.32
N LEU A 195 -1.00 26.56 -34.15
CA LEU A 195 -1.12 27.84 -33.44
C LEU A 195 0.23 28.43 -33.06
N ASP A 196 1.15 27.64 -32.51
CA ASP A 196 2.47 28.14 -32.08
C ASP A 196 3.28 28.66 -33.26
N ARG A 197 3.24 27.96 -34.41
CA ARG A 197 3.90 28.40 -35.65
C ARG A 197 3.29 29.69 -36.20
N TYR A 198 1.96 29.83 -36.13
CA TYR A 198 1.27 31.05 -36.50
C TYR A 198 1.66 32.24 -35.62
N LEU A 199 1.71 32.04 -34.30
CA LEU A 199 2.19 33.05 -33.34
C LEU A 199 3.67 33.39 -33.56
N GLY A 200 4.47 32.43 -34.03
CA GLY A 200 5.86 32.61 -34.45
C GLY A 200 6.05 33.26 -35.83
N GLY A 201 4.97 33.67 -36.52
CA GLY A 201 5.01 34.42 -37.78
C GLY A 201 4.70 33.62 -39.05
N GLN A 202 4.52 32.30 -38.98
CA GLN A 202 4.10 31.49 -40.13
C GLN A 202 2.60 31.63 -40.39
N ARG A 203 2.23 32.65 -41.16
CA ARG A 203 0.82 33.04 -41.38
C ARG A 203 -0.03 31.96 -42.04
N ASP A 204 0.56 31.05 -42.79
CA ASP A 204 -0.08 29.93 -43.48
C ASP A 204 -0.22 28.68 -42.59
N ALA A 205 0.36 28.69 -41.39
CA ALA A 205 0.20 27.58 -40.43
C ALA A 205 -1.26 27.39 -39.95
N LEU A 206 -2.09 28.45 -40.05
CA LEU A 206 -3.54 28.35 -39.88
C LEU A 206 -4.27 28.56 -41.21
N ASP A 207 -5.23 27.69 -41.49
CA ASP A 207 -6.15 27.84 -42.63
C ASP A 207 -7.21 28.93 -42.39
N ALA A 208 -8.08 29.17 -43.38
CA ALA A 208 -9.10 30.21 -43.31
C ALA A 208 -10.16 29.95 -42.22
N ASN A 209 -10.53 28.69 -41.96
CA ASN A 209 -11.50 28.33 -40.94
C ASN A 209 -10.89 28.46 -39.54
N GLN A 210 -9.63 28.06 -39.38
CA GLN A 210 -8.88 28.21 -38.14
C GLN A 210 -8.66 29.68 -37.78
N LYS A 211 -8.36 30.55 -38.76
CA LYS A 211 -8.27 32.00 -38.56
C LYS A 211 -9.61 32.62 -38.16
N ALA A 212 -10.70 32.21 -38.81
CA ALA A 212 -12.04 32.66 -38.43
C ALA A 212 -12.40 32.18 -37.01
N GLY A 213 -12.06 30.94 -36.67
CA GLY A 213 -12.22 30.37 -35.34
C GLY A 213 -11.42 31.11 -34.26
N LEU A 214 -10.18 31.50 -34.55
CA LEU A 214 -9.37 32.35 -33.68
C LEU A 214 -10.06 33.70 -33.42
N ALA A 215 -10.59 34.34 -34.46
CA ALA A 215 -11.32 35.60 -34.33
C ALA A 215 -12.58 35.46 -33.46
N LEU A 216 -13.30 34.34 -33.58
CA LEU A 216 -14.43 34.01 -32.71
C LEU A 216 -13.97 33.81 -31.25
N PHE A 217 -12.90 33.03 -31.05
CA PHE A 217 -12.35 32.68 -29.74
C PHE A 217 -11.93 33.92 -28.92
N VAL A 218 -11.29 34.90 -29.56
CA VAL A 218 -10.88 36.16 -28.89
C VAL A 218 -11.98 37.21 -28.87
N GLY A 219 -12.92 37.13 -29.82
CA GLY A 219 -14.00 38.09 -30.01
C GLY A 219 -15.33 37.57 -29.49
N LYS A 220 -16.23 37.22 -30.42
CA LYS A 220 -17.65 36.89 -30.15
C LYS A 220 -17.84 35.81 -29.07
N ALA A 221 -17.08 34.72 -29.15
CA ALA A 221 -17.18 33.62 -28.19
C ALA A 221 -16.49 33.93 -26.85
N GLY A 222 -15.55 34.88 -26.82
CA GLY A 222 -14.91 35.34 -25.58
C GLY A 222 -14.16 34.27 -24.79
N CYS A 223 -13.84 33.11 -25.39
CA CYS A 223 -13.20 31.97 -24.72
C CYS A 223 -11.84 32.33 -24.11
N VAL A 224 -11.12 33.28 -24.72
CA VAL A 224 -9.81 33.75 -24.24
C VAL A 224 -9.82 34.32 -22.83
N ARG A 225 -10.99 34.70 -22.28
CA ARG A 225 -11.11 35.23 -20.91
C ARG A 225 -10.71 34.24 -19.82
N CYS A 226 -10.87 32.94 -20.10
CA CYS A 226 -10.43 31.85 -19.22
C CYS A 226 -9.36 30.98 -19.90
N HIS A 227 -9.28 31.00 -21.23
CA HIS A 227 -8.33 30.21 -22.00
C HIS A 227 -7.22 31.08 -22.59
N ASP A 228 -6.34 31.58 -21.73
CA ASP A 228 -5.20 32.44 -22.09
C ASP A 228 -3.85 31.75 -21.83
N GLY A 229 -2.77 32.48 -22.11
CA GLY A 229 -1.41 32.04 -21.89
C GLY A 229 -0.97 30.89 -22.80
N ALA A 230 0.09 30.21 -22.38
CA ALA A 230 0.74 29.16 -23.15
C ALA A 230 -0.09 27.89 -23.26
N LEU A 231 -0.82 27.54 -22.21
CA LEU A 231 -1.69 26.36 -22.16
C LEU A 231 -3.08 26.63 -22.73
N ALA A 232 -3.37 27.88 -23.13
CA ALA A 232 -4.73 28.35 -23.38
C ALA A 232 -5.64 27.94 -22.20
N SER A 233 -5.19 28.26 -20.98
CA SER A 233 -5.86 28.03 -19.72
C SER A 233 -5.30 29.01 -18.70
N ASP A 234 -6.21 29.71 -18.03
CA ASP A 234 -5.90 30.57 -16.90
C ASP A 234 -5.50 29.73 -15.68
N GLY A 235 -5.75 28.42 -15.64
CA GLY A 235 -5.56 27.58 -14.45
C GLY A 235 -6.40 27.99 -13.23
N GLY A 236 -7.44 28.81 -13.43
CA GLY A 236 -8.42 29.22 -12.43
C GLY A 236 -9.49 28.14 -12.21
N PHE A 237 -10.36 28.36 -11.23
CA PHE A 237 -11.45 27.45 -10.87
C PHE A 237 -12.81 28.10 -11.14
N HIS A 238 -13.60 27.52 -12.03
CA HIS A 238 -14.87 28.10 -12.50
C HIS A 238 -16.02 27.13 -12.31
N ARG A 239 -17.20 27.66 -12.04
CA ARG A 239 -18.44 26.89 -11.94
C ARG A 239 -19.16 26.97 -13.28
N LEU A 240 -19.01 25.92 -14.08
CA LEU A 240 -19.57 25.86 -15.44
C LEU A 240 -20.88 25.05 -15.52
N GLY A 241 -21.25 24.35 -14.43
CA GLY A 241 -22.42 23.48 -14.39
C GLY A 241 -22.29 22.26 -15.30
N VAL A 242 -21.07 21.72 -15.47
CA VAL A 242 -20.86 20.48 -16.24
C VAL A 242 -21.67 19.35 -15.58
N PRO A 243 -22.50 18.61 -16.33
CA PRO A 243 -23.28 17.51 -15.77
C PRO A 243 -22.40 16.44 -15.14
N GLU A 244 -22.88 15.87 -14.03
CA GLU A 244 -22.31 14.65 -13.47
C GLU A 244 -22.56 13.47 -14.41
N HIS A 245 -21.59 12.55 -14.46
CA HIS A 245 -21.76 11.33 -15.24
C HIS A 245 -22.71 10.37 -14.50
N PRO A 246 -23.75 9.83 -15.16
CA PRO A 246 -24.79 9.03 -14.50
C PRO A 246 -24.23 7.81 -13.74
N ASP A 247 -23.16 7.20 -14.26
CA ASP A 247 -22.48 6.08 -13.62
C ASP A 247 -21.87 6.38 -12.25
N VAL A 248 -21.60 7.64 -11.89
CA VAL A 248 -20.98 7.96 -10.59
C VAL A 248 -21.86 7.51 -9.42
N LEU A 249 -23.17 7.71 -9.52
CA LEU A 249 -24.12 7.24 -8.51
C LEU A 249 -24.71 5.87 -8.83
N ALA A 250 -24.89 5.52 -10.11
CA ALA A 250 -25.45 4.23 -10.49
C ALA A 250 -24.50 3.05 -10.22
N ASN A 251 -23.18 3.31 -10.18
CA ASN A 251 -22.17 2.31 -9.88
C ASN A 251 -21.65 2.47 -8.44
N PRO A 252 -21.89 1.49 -7.54
CA PRO A 252 -21.48 1.60 -6.15
C PRO A 252 -19.97 1.77 -5.97
N LEU A 253 -19.12 1.22 -6.85
CA LEU A 253 -17.66 1.34 -6.71
C LEU A 253 -17.19 2.79 -6.95
N ARG A 254 -17.90 3.54 -7.81
CA ARG A 254 -17.59 4.95 -8.08
C ARG A 254 -18.06 5.84 -6.93
N SER A 255 -19.28 5.63 -6.44
CA SER A 255 -19.79 6.37 -5.27
C SER A 255 -18.99 6.07 -3.99
N ILE A 256 -18.59 4.81 -3.76
CA ILE A 256 -17.66 4.42 -2.69
C ILE A 256 -16.38 5.25 -2.77
N THR A 257 -15.79 5.33 -3.96
CA THR A 257 -14.50 6.02 -4.17
C THR A 257 -14.63 7.52 -3.96
N MET A 258 -15.71 8.13 -4.46
CA MET A 258 -16.03 9.55 -4.27
C MET A 258 -16.21 9.89 -2.78
N LEU A 259 -17.08 9.15 -2.09
CA LEU A 259 -17.36 9.38 -0.68
C LEU A 259 -16.16 9.09 0.21
N ARG A 260 -15.34 8.10 -0.14
CA ARG A 260 -14.05 7.84 0.53
C ARG A 260 -13.10 9.03 0.38
N ALA A 261 -13.00 9.61 -0.82
CA ALA A 261 -12.12 10.76 -1.05
C ALA A 261 -12.55 11.94 -0.18
N TYR A 262 -13.85 12.20 -0.07
CA TYR A 262 -14.43 13.25 0.76
C TYR A 262 -14.26 12.98 2.26
N ALA A 263 -14.49 11.74 2.71
CA ALA A 263 -14.23 11.34 4.08
C ALA A 263 -12.75 11.57 4.47
N ARG A 264 -11.82 11.17 3.60
CA ARG A 264 -10.37 11.32 3.86
C ARG A 264 -9.94 12.78 3.88
N ALA A 265 -10.54 13.61 3.03
CA ALA A 265 -10.29 15.05 3.00
C ALA A 265 -10.95 15.78 4.18
N GLY A 266 -11.88 15.15 4.91
CA GLY A 266 -12.63 15.78 6.00
C GLY A 266 -13.75 16.71 5.52
N VAL A 267 -14.43 16.35 4.42
CA VAL A 267 -15.65 17.03 3.97
C VAL A 267 -16.75 16.83 5.03
N PRO A 268 -17.39 17.89 5.56
CA PRO A 268 -18.53 17.75 6.45
C PRO A 268 -19.72 17.16 5.69
N ASP A 269 -20.51 16.32 6.36
CA ASP A 269 -21.69 15.66 5.80
C ASP A 269 -21.45 14.97 4.43
N TYR A 270 -20.25 14.43 4.21
CA TYR A 270 -19.88 13.86 2.91
C TYR A 270 -20.84 12.77 2.41
N MET A 271 -21.51 12.04 3.30
CA MET A 271 -22.48 10.99 2.95
C MET A 271 -23.71 11.51 2.22
N SER A 272 -24.02 12.81 2.31
CA SER A 272 -25.12 13.43 1.54
C SER A 272 -24.70 13.86 0.13
N ALA A 273 -23.41 13.81 -0.20
CA ALA A 273 -22.92 14.17 -1.53
C ALA A 273 -23.53 13.25 -2.60
N ARG A 274 -24.09 13.86 -3.65
CA ARG A 274 -24.69 13.19 -4.82
C ARG A 274 -24.09 13.67 -6.15
N THR A 275 -23.05 14.49 -6.09
CA THR A 275 -22.33 15.01 -7.26
C THR A 275 -20.91 15.35 -6.84
N ASP A 276 -20.01 15.46 -7.81
CA ASP A 276 -18.65 15.92 -7.55
C ASP A 276 -18.64 17.37 -7.00
N LEU A 277 -18.15 17.53 -5.78
CA LEU A 277 -18.06 18.81 -5.09
C LEU A 277 -16.96 19.73 -5.66
N GLY A 278 -16.05 19.20 -6.48
CA GLY A 278 -14.94 19.96 -7.07
C GLY A 278 -14.03 20.57 -6.02
N ARG A 279 -13.64 21.84 -6.23
CA ARG A 279 -12.68 22.57 -5.38
C ARG A 279 -13.10 22.68 -3.91
N TYR A 280 -14.40 22.66 -3.61
CA TYR A 280 -14.90 22.58 -2.23
C TYR A 280 -14.31 21.38 -1.45
N ALA A 281 -14.06 20.26 -2.13
CA ALA A 281 -13.44 19.08 -1.54
C ALA A 281 -12.03 19.36 -0.98
N VAL A 282 -11.37 20.43 -1.45
CA VAL A 282 -10.06 20.90 -0.98
C VAL A 282 -10.20 22.06 0.02
N THR A 283 -11.01 23.07 -0.29
CA THR A 283 -10.99 24.35 0.44
C THR A 283 -12.01 24.45 1.57
N ARG A 284 -13.08 23.64 1.53
CA ARG A 284 -14.23 23.71 2.44
C ARG A 284 -15.02 25.04 2.38
N ARG A 285 -14.78 25.88 1.37
CA ARG A 285 -15.49 27.15 1.20
C ARG A 285 -16.67 26.98 0.26
N GLU A 286 -17.88 27.33 0.69
CA GLU A 286 -19.11 27.13 -0.11
C GLU A 286 -19.06 27.79 -1.50
N GLU A 287 -18.34 28.92 -1.63
CA GLU A 287 -18.10 29.60 -2.91
C GLU A 287 -17.35 28.73 -3.94
N ASP A 288 -16.61 27.72 -3.48
CA ASP A 288 -15.85 26.78 -4.32
C ASP A 288 -16.64 25.52 -4.71
N LEU A 289 -17.90 25.40 -4.28
CA LEU A 289 -18.74 24.25 -4.60
C LEU A 289 -18.95 24.13 -6.12
N GLY A 290 -18.65 22.96 -6.68
CA GLY A 290 -18.80 22.67 -8.11
C GLY A 290 -17.85 23.47 -9.01
N ARG A 291 -16.79 24.08 -8.45
CA ARG A 291 -15.74 24.72 -9.25
C ARG A 291 -14.65 23.72 -9.63
N PHE A 292 -14.21 23.77 -10.88
CA PHE A 292 -13.14 22.92 -11.41
C PHE A 292 -12.12 23.76 -12.17
N ALA A 293 -10.88 23.26 -12.23
CA ALA A 293 -9.78 23.89 -12.93
C ALA A 293 -10.09 24.01 -14.44
N THR A 294 -9.78 25.16 -15.04
CA THR A 294 -9.86 25.34 -16.50
C THR A 294 -8.91 24.36 -17.19
N PRO A 295 -9.41 23.41 -18.01
CA PRO A 295 -8.55 22.48 -18.71
C PRO A 295 -7.70 23.19 -19.77
N SER A 296 -6.50 22.68 -20.02
CA SER A 296 -5.66 23.10 -21.15
C SER A 296 -6.37 22.77 -22.47
N LEU A 297 -6.28 23.69 -23.45
CA LEU A 297 -6.77 23.44 -24.81
C LEU A 297 -5.68 22.87 -25.72
N ARG A 298 -4.52 22.49 -25.17
CA ARG A 298 -3.46 21.80 -25.91
C ARG A 298 -3.82 20.32 -26.08
N ASN A 299 -3.50 19.76 -27.25
CA ASN A 299 -3.64 18.33 -27.56
C ASN A 299 -5.08 17.76 -27.51
N LEU A 300 -6.10 18.61 -27.72
CA LEU A 300 -7.51 18.22 -27.73
C LEU A 300 -7.88 17.10 -28.71
N ARG A 301 -7.07 16.86 -29.75
CA ARG A 301 -7.27 15.75 -30.71
C ARG A 301 -7.23 14.38 -30.03
N ASP A 302 -6.48 14.25 -28.94
CA ASP A 302 -6.11 12.95 -28.37
C ASP A 302 -6.65 12.73 -26.94
N THR A 303 -7.39 13.70 -26.38
CA THR A 303 -7.79 13.72 -24.97
C THR A 303 -9.29 13.55 -24.72
N ALA A 304 -10.07 13.20 -25.74
CA ALA A 304 -11.45 12.80 -25.55
C ALA A 304 -11.53 11.53 -24.66
N PRO A 305 -12.58 11.38 -23.83
CA PRO A 305 -13.68 12.32 -23.59
C PRO A 305 -13.31 13.50 -22.68
N TYR A 306 -14.11 14.56 -22.70
CA TYR A 306 -13.76 15.87 -22.12
C TYR A 306 -14.47 16.17 -20.79
N MET A 307 -13.85 17.10 -20.03
CA MET A 307 -14.24 17.58 -18.69
C MET A 307 -14.01 16.57 -17.57
N HIS A 308 -14.05 17.05 -16.31
CA HIS A 308 -13.82 16.24 -15.12
C HIS A 308 -14.73 15.00 -15.03
N SER A 309 -15.97 15.09 -15.52
CA SER A 309 -16.94 13.98 -15.52
C SER A 309 -16.88 13.11 -16.79
N GLY A 310 -16.11 13.50 -17.80
CA GLY A 310 -15.99 12.74 -19.07
C GLY A 310 -17.28 12.60 -19.86
N VAL A 311 -18.31 13.41 -19.57
CA VAL A 311 -19.66 13.29 -20.17
C VAL A 311 -19.71 13.69 -21.64
N PHE A 312 -18.73 14.45 -22.14
CA PHE A 312 -18.68 14.88 -23.53
C PHE A 312 -17.71 14.00 -24.32
N ALA A 313 -18.25 13.12 -25.15
CA ALA A 313 -17.45 12.26 -26.01
C ALA A 313 -16.75 13.03 -27.14
N ARG A 314 -17.30 14.18 -27.55
CA ARG A 314 -16.82 14.97 -28.69
C ARG A 314 -16.59 16.44 -28.34
N LEU A 315 -15.65 17.05 -29.04
CA LEU A 315 -15.34 18.47 -28.86
C LEU A 315 -16.51 19.37 -29.30
N GLU A 316 -17.29 18.93 -30.29
CA GLU A 316 -18.49 19.65 -30.71
C GLU A 316 -19.53 19.74 -29.58
N ASP A 317 -19.68 18.68 -28.76
CA ASP A 317 -20.62 18.67 -27.64
C ASP A 317 -20.20 19.66 -26.55
N VAL A 318 -18.89 19.85 -26.35
CA VAL A 318 -18.33 20.87 -25.46
C VAL A 318 -18.62 22.28 -25.98
N VAL A 319 -18.43 22.52 -27.28
CA VAL A 319 -18.72 23.83 -27.89
C VAL A 319 -20.22 24.12 -27.81
N GLU A 320 -21.08 23.13 -28.03
CA GLU A 320 -22.53 23.28 -27.86
C GLU A 320 -22.91 23.57 -26.41
N PHE A 321 -22.25 22.93 -25.45
CA PHE A 321 -22.45 23.20 -24.02
C PHE A 321 -22.07 24.64 -23.64
N TYR A 322 -20.97 25.17 -24.17
CA TYR A 322 -20.61 26.55 -23.92
C TYR A 322 -21.49 27.55 -24.68
N ASP A 323 -21.91 27.23 -25.90
CA ASP A 323 -22.80 28.10 -26.69
C ASP A 323 -24.14 28.36 -25.99
N ARG A 324 -24.67 27.37 -25.25
CA ARG A 324 -25.86 27.54 -24.40
C ARG A 324 -25.62 28.23 -23.05
N GLY A 325 -24.38 28.60 -22.73
CA GLY A 325 -24.00 29.24 -21.47
C GLY A 325 -23.64 28.28 -20.33
N GLY A 326 -23.33 27.02 -20.63
CA GLY A 326 -23.02 25.99 -19.64
C GLY A 326 -24.28 25.30 -19.09
N GLY A 327 -24.18 24.75 -17.88
CA GLY A 327 -25.29 24.08 -17.21
C GLY A 327 -25.87 24.87 -16.03
N PRO A 328 -26.73 24.25 -15.21
CA PRO A 328 -27.33 24.90 -14.05
C PRO A 328 -26.27 25.50 -13.11
N GLY A 329 -26.46 26.76 -12.71
CA GLY A 329 -25.53 27.48 -11.83
C GLY A 329 -24.22 27.91 -12.49
N SER A 330 -24.11 27.81 -13.81
CA SER A 330 -22.95 28.27 -14.60
C SER A 330 -22.70 29.78 -14.47
N GLU A 331 -21.44 30.16 -14.48
CA GLU A 331 -20.97 31.55 -14.54
C GLU A 331 -20.94 32.11 -15.98
N LEU A 332 -21.14 31.25 -16.98
CA LEU A 332 -21.12 31.62 -18.40
C LEU A 332 -22.46 32.16 -18.90
N ARG A 333 -22.41 32.90 -20.00
CA ARG A 333 -23.57 33.35 -20.77
C ARG A 333 -23.57 32.68 -22.15
N PRO A 334 -24.74 32.51 -22.79
CA PRO A 334 -24.80 31.98 -24.15
C PRO A 334 -23.94 32.77 -25.12
N LEU A 335 -23.26 32.07 -26.03
CA LEU A 335 -22.30 32.66 -26.98
C LEU A 335 -23.00 33.13 -28.28
N GLY A 336 -24.14 32.52 -28.63
CA GLY A 336 -24.95 32.90 -29.79
C GLY A 336 -24.26 32.59 -31.12
N LEU A 337 -23.56 31.45 -31.19
CA LEU A 337 -22.83 31.00 -32.37
C LEU A 337 -23.76 30.28 -33.35
N ASP A 338 -23.63 30.58 -34.64
CA ASP A 338 -24.28 29.80 -35.69
C ASP A 338 -23.51 28.51 -36.00
N ALA A 339 -24.09 27.63 -36.83
CA ALA A 339 -23.48 26.34 -37.15
C ALA A 339 -22.13 26.45 -37.88
N ARG A 340 -21.91 27.52 -38.66
CA ARG A 340 -20.62 27.77 -39.34
C ARG A 340 -19.58 28.25 -38.33
N GLU A 341 -19.96 29.17 -37.46
CA GLU A 341 -19.10 29.69 -36.40
C GLU A 341 -18.65 28.57 -35.44
N LYS A 342 -19.57 27.66 -35.04
CA LYS A 342 -19.23 26.48 -34.23
C LYS A 342 -18.16 25.62 -34.91
N ARG A 343 -18.30 25.33 -36.21
CA ARG A 343 -17.30 24.55 -36.96
C ARG A 343 -15.95 25.26 -37.07
N GLN A 344 -15.96 26.57 -37.27
CA GLN A 344 -14.73 27.37 -37.34
C GLN A 344 -14.01 27.41 -35.98
N LEU A 345 -14.76 27.57 -34.89
CA LEU A 345 -14.23 27.50 -33.53
C LEU A 345 -13.61 26.13 -33.24
N VAL A 346 -14.31 25.03 -33.57
CA VAL A 346 -13.77 23.67 -33.42
C VAL A 346 -12.48 23.49 -34.25
N ALA A 347 -12.45 23.96 -35.51
CA ALA A 347 -11.25 23.88 -36.34
C ALA A 347 -10.05 24.60 -35.69
N PHE A 348 -10.28 25.76 -35.08
CA PHE A 348 -9.27 26.49 -34.33
C PHE A 348 -8.83 25.77 -33.04
N LEU A 349 -9.75 25.24 -32.24
CA LEU A 349 -9.41 24.46 -31.04
C LEU A 349 -8.50 23.27 -31.39
N LEU A 350 -8.78 22.59 -32.51
CA LEU A 350 -7.94 21.51 -33.01
C LEU A 350 -6.59 21.99 -33.55
N SER A 351 -6.41 23.27 -33.88
CA SER A 351 -5.11 23.82 -34.30
C SER A 351 -4.14 24.03 -33.13
N MET A 352 -4.61 23.89 -31.89
CA MET A 352 -3.79 23.92 -30.67
C MET A 352 -3.16 22.56 -30.32
N SER A 353 -3.42 21.53 -31.14
CA SER A 353 -2.84 20.19 -30.99
C SER A 353 -1.65 20.02 -31.94
N GLY A 354 -0.49 19.67 -31.38
CA GLY A 354 0.72 19.32 -32.13
C GLY A 354 0.75 17.83 -32.50
N ASP A 355 1.93 17.36 -32.91
CA ASP A 355 2.16 15.93 -33.12
C ASP A 355 2.17 15.18 -31.78
N PRO A 356 1.68 13.92 -31.71
CA PRO A 356 1.65 13.15 -30.48
C PRO A 356 3.05 12.94 -29.88
N VAL A 357 3.17 13.12 -28.56
CA VAL A 357 4.40 12.80 -27.82
C VAL A 357 4.49 11.29 -27.65
N ARG A 358 5.44 10.66 -28.35
CA ARG A 358 5.67 9.21 -28.31
C ARG A 358 6.86 8.87 -27.43
N VAL A 359 6.68 7.91 -26.53
CA VAL A 359 7.74 7.33 -25.71
C VAL A 359 7.67 5.81 -25.87
N GLU A 360 8.82 5.20 -26.11
CA GLU A 360 8.95 3.74 -26.14
C GLU A 360 8.78 3.18 -24.74
N THR A 361 7.96 2.13 -24.62
CA THR A 361 7.73 1.42 -23.36
C THR A 361 8.99 0.64 -23.00
N PRO A 362 9.64 0.92 -21.85
CA PRO A 362 10.78 0.13 -21.40
C PRO A 362 10.33 -1.24 -20.89
N GLU A 363 11.20 -2.23 -21.01
CA GLU A 363 11.07 -3.46 -20.24
C GLU A 363 11.50 -3.20 -18.78
N PRO A 364 10.70 -3.63 -17.78
CA PRO A 364 11.07 -3.47 -16.39
C PRO A 364 12.21 -4.43 -16.03
N PRO A 365 13.30 -3.96 -15.38
CA PRO A 365 14.39 -4.83 -14.93
C PRO A 365 13.96 -5.79 -13.82
N ASP A 366 14.55 -6.98 -13.78
CA ASP A 366 14.17 -8.04 -12.83
C ASP A 366 14.63 -7.80 -11.38
N PHE A 367 13.94 -8.45 -10.44
CA PHE A 367 14.46 -8.61 -9.08
C PHE A 367 15.60 -9.61 -9.06
N GLU A 368 16.60 -9.36 -8.23
CA GLU A 368 17.64 -10.34 -7.94
C GLU A 368 17.48 -10.85 -6.51
N VAL A 369 17.44 -12.16 -6.30
CA VAL A 369 17.49 -12.74 -4.95
C VAL A 369 18.84 -12.39 -4.34
N ARG A 370 18.87 -11.73 -3.18
CA ARG A 370 20.14 -11.45 -2.52
C ARG A 370 20.69 -12.75 -1.98
N ASN A 371 21.89 -13.12 -2.43
CA ASN A 371 22.58 -14.33 -1.99
C ASN A 371 23.01 -14.18 -0.54
N ILE A 372 22.15 -14.71 0.32
CA ILE A 372 22.42 -14.92 1.73
C ILE A 372 23.32 -16.14 1.80
N ALA A 373 24.64 -15.97 1.72
CA ALA A 373 25.52 -17.05 2.16
C ALA A 373 25.02 -17.51 3.54
N ALA A 374 24.89 -18.83 3.75
CA ALA A 374 24.65 -19.35 5.08
C ALA A 374 25.79 -18.81 5.94
N ALA A 375 25.51 -17.75 6.69
CA ALA A 375 26.52 -17.09 7.49
C ALA A 375 27.24 -18.18 8.30
N PRO A 376 28.58 -18.16 8.36
CA PRO A 376 29.27 -19.08 9.26
C PRO A 376 28.63 -18.92 10.65
N GLN A 377 28.24 -20.04 11.25
CA GLN A 377 27.43 -20.08 12.49
C GLN A 377 28.10 -19.40 13.71
N HIS A 378 29.25 -18.75 13.54
CA HIS A 378 30.02 -18.13 14.61
C HIS A 378 30.76 -16.89 14.13
N ARG A 379 30.35 -15.73 14.66
CA ARG A 379 31.32 -14.80 15.24
C ARG A 379 30.84 -14.50 16.66
N ALA A 380 31.66 -14.86 17.65
CA ALA A 380 31.46 -14.43 19.03
C ALA A 380 31.35 -12.90 19.04
N ALA A 381 30.41 -12.38 19.82
CA ALA A 381 30.29 -10.95 20.04
C ALA A 381 31.65 -10.39 20.45
N ALA A 382 32.15 -9.41 19.71
CA ALA A 382 33.27 -8.60 20.15
C ALA A 382 32.85 -7.88 21.45
N GLU A 383 33.79 -7.80 22.39
CA GLU A 383 33.61 -7.13 23.68
C GLU A 383 32.99 -5.73 23.52
N PRO A 384 32.13 -5.30 24.45
CA PRO A 384 31.58 -3.94 24.41
C PRO A 384 32.71 -2.90 24.50
N PRO A 385 32.66 -1.81 23.70
CA PRO A 385 33.66 -0.76 23.77
C PRO A 385 33.66 -0.08 25.14
N ALA A 386 34.88 0.22 25.61
CA ALA A 386 35.15 0.89 26.87
C ALA A 386 34.32 2.18 27.03
N ALA A 387 33.75 2.34 28.22
CA ALA A 387 32.98 3.50 28.61
C ALA A 387 33.81 4.79 28.48
N ILE A 388 33.30 5.73 27.67
CA ILE A 388 33.76 7.12 27.64
C ILE A 388 32.89 7.89 28.63
N GLY A 389 33.54 8.47 29.64
CA GLY A 389 32.89 9.14 30.75
C GLY A 389 32.22 10.45 30.37
N SER A 390 31.17 10.78 31.11
CA SER A 390 30.83 12.17 31.40
C SER A 390 30.21 12.24 32.79
N GLY A 391 30.78 13.10 33.63
CA GLY A 391 30.42 13.21 35.04
C GLY A 391 29.02 13.77 35.27
N ALA A 392 28.40 13.27 36.34
CA ALA A 392 27.47 14.03 37.16
C ALA A 392 27.63 13.55 38.59
N LYS A 393 28.04 14.47 39.47
CA LYS A 393 28.22 14.27 40.91
C LYS A 393 26.86 13.99 41.56
N ALA A 394 26.79 12.96 42.38
CA ALA A 394 25.85 12.90 43.50
C ALA A 394 26.58 12.24 44.69
N ALA A 395 26.70 13.00 45.77
CA ALA A 395 27.39 12.64 46.99
C ALA A 395 26.57 11.62 47.80
N VAL A 396 27.22 10.58 48.30
CA VAL A 396 26.73 9.79 49.45
C VAL A 396 27.91 9.57 50.39
N ALA A 397 27.68 9.93 51.65
CA ALA A 397 28.63 9.87 52.74
C ALA A 397 28.99 8.43 53.14
N ALA A 398 30.22 8.27 53.61
CA ALA A 398 30.82 7.04 54.12
C ALA A 398 30.30 6.68 55.52
N GLY A 399 30.42 5.39 55.88
CA GLY A 399 30.27 4.96 57.28
C GLY A 399 30.21 3.44 57.54
N SER A 400 31.34 2.76 57.32
CA SER A 400 31.96 1.76 58.21
C SER A 400 31.28 0.43 58.64
N THR A 401 31.89 -0.66 58.13
CA THR A 401 32.50 -1.83 58.81
C THR A 401 31.75 -2.75 59.80
N MET A 402 31.82 -4.06 59.45
CA MET A 402 32.18 -5.26 60.26
C MET A 402 31.33 -5.60 61.49
N ASP A 403 30.73 -6.80 61.57
CA ASP A 403 31.41 -7.99 62.08
C ASP A 403 30.53 -9.26 62.02
N ALA A 404 31.20 -10.42 62.07
CA ALA A 404 30.65 -11.76 61.95
C ALA A 404 30.07 -12.31 63.28
N ALA A 405 29.10 -13.22 63.18
CA ALA A 405 28.91 -14.29 64.17
C ALA A 405 28.13 -15.46 63.56
N ALA A 406 28.79 -16.62 63.52
CA ALA A 406 28.20 -17.91 63.21
C ALA A 406 27.50 -18.48 64.44
N THR A 407 26.36 -19.16 64.25
CA THR A 407 25.94 -20.28 65.11
C THR A 407 25.26 -21.33 64.24
N GLY A 408 25.73 -22.57 64.38
CA GLY A 408 25.27 -23.71 63.60
C GLY A 408 23.97 -24.31 64.13
N ALA A 409 23.28 -25.04 63.26
CA ALA A 409 22.30 -26.04 63.67
C ALA A 409 22.43 -27.27 62.76
N THR A 410 22.49 -28.40 63.43
CA THR A 410 22.74 -29.78 63.03
C THR A 410 21.74 -30.34 62.01
N ALA A 411 22.25 -31.13 61.06
CA ALA A 411 21.44 -32.02 60.21
C ALA A 411 21.07 -33.31 60.96
N ALA A 412 19.81 -33.73 60.81
CA ALA A 412 19.27 -35.05 61.16
C ALA A 412 18.10 -35.36 60.19
N PRO A 413 17.72 -36.65 60.00
CA PRO A 413 17.66 -37.28 58.68
C PRO A 413 16.28 -37.28 58.00
N ALA A 414 16.33 -37.66 56.73
CA ALA A 414 15.24 -37.75 55.77
C ALA A 414 14.03 -38.56 56.25
N ASP A 415 12.90 -37.86 56.42
CA ASP A 415 11.57 -38.44 56.31
C ASP A 415 11.04 -38.21 54.89
N ALA A 416 10.53 -39.28 54.29
CA ALA A 416 10.01 -39.32 52.93
C ALA A 416 8.86 -38.31 52.73
N ALA A 417 9.13 -37.28 51.93
CA ALA A 417 8.13 -36.33 51.46
C ALA A 417 7.28 -36.96 50.33
N PRO A 418 5.99 -36.62 50.25
CA PRO A 418 5.01 -37.23 49.34
C PRO A 418 5.35 -36.94 47.88
N ALA A 419 4.96 -37.85 46.97
CA ALA A 419 5.15 -37.72 45.53
C ALA A 419 4.80 -36.31 45.02
N ASP A 420 5.84 -35.55 44.67
CA ASP A 420 5.74 -34.16 44.24
C ASP A 420 4.76 -34.01 43.06
N ALA A 421 3.79 -33.10 43.21
CA ALA A 421 3.00 -32.62 42.09
C ALA A 421 3.93 -32.13 40.98
N ALA A 422 3.65 -32.50 39.73
CA ALA A 422 4.46 -32.08 38.60
C ALA A 422 4.66 -30.55 38.61
N PRO A 423 5.88 -30.02 38.39
CA PRO A 423 6.19 -28.58 38.53
C PRO A 423 5.55 -27.67 37.48
N TYR A 424 4.70 -28.22 36.60
CA TYR A 424 4.03 -27.52 35.50
C TYR A 424 2.54 -27.88 35.50
N PRO A 425 1.65 -26.98 35.03
CA PRO A 425 0.23 -27.30 34.90
C PRO A 425 0.03 -28.60 34.09
N PRO A 426 -0.77 -29.56 34.57
CA PRO A 426 -1.01 -30.78 33.81
C PRO A 426 -1.73 -30.44 32.48
N LEU A 427 -1.52 -31.29 31.48
CA LEU A 427 -2.34 -31.23 30.27
C LEU A 427 -3.80 -31.49 30.65
N ALA A 428 -4.70 -30.68 30.09
CA ALA A 428 -6.11 -30.69 30.43
C ALA A 428 -6.97 -30.41 29.19
N SER A 429 -8.26 -30.70 29.29
CA SER A 429 -9.23 -30.29 28.28
C SER A 429 -9.44 -28.77 28.28
N LEU A 430 -9.81 -28.23 27.12
CA LEU A 430 -10.08 -26.79 26.99
C LEU A 430 -11.28 -26.39 27.88
N PRO A 431 -11.15 -25.31 28.67
CA PRO A 431 -12.29 -24.77 29.39
C PRO A 431 -13.28 -24.12 28.42
N PRO A 432 -14.51 -23.80 28.84
CA PRO A 432 -15.42 -22.97 28.03
C PRO A 432 -14.78 -21.63 27.65
N VAL A 433 -15.02 -21.16 26.43
CA VAL A 433 -14.56 -19.84 25.96
C VAL A 433 -15.22 -18.73 26.77
N GLN A 434 -14.42 -17.78 27.22
CA GLN A 434 -14.91 -16.56 27.87
C GLN A 434 -14.86 -15.39 26.88
N ALA A 435 -16.01 -14.77 26.62
CA ALA A 435 -16.08 -13.52 25.87
C ALA A 435 -15.74 -12.34 26.80
N PRO A 436 -14.99 -11.33 26.33
CA PRO A 436 -14.69 -10.17 27.14
C PRO A 436 -15.94 -9.33 27.40
N ALA A 437 -16.03 -8.71 28.58
CA ALA A 437 -17.22 -7.99 29.01
C ALA A 437 -17.58 -6.80 28.10
N ASP A 438 -16.56 -6.16 27.52
CA ASP A 438 -16.72 -5.07 26.56
C ASP A 438 -16.99 -5.56 25.14
N ASN A 439 -16.89 -6.85 24.82
CA ASN A 439 -17.32 -7.41 23.53
C ASN A 439 -18.03 -8.77 23.69
N PRO A 440 -19.24 -8.79 24.25
CA PRO A 440 -19.98 -10.03 24.48
C PRO A 440 -20.35 -10.70 23.15
N ALA A 441 -20.32 -12.03 23.13
CA ALA A 441 -20.74 -12.81 21.98
C ALA A 441 -22.27 -12.97 21.96
N THR A 442 -22.90 -12.63 20.84
CA THR A 442 -24.32 -12.90 20.58
C THR A 442 -24.43 -13.66 19.25
N PRO A 443 -25.48 -14.49 19.04
CA PRO A 443 -25.66 -15.20 17.77
C PRO A 443 -25.63 -14.27 16.54
N GLN A 444 -26.23 -13.09 16.65
CA GLN A 444 -26.28 -12.09 15.59
C GLN A 444 -24.90 -11.47 15.32
N LYS A 445 -24.12 -11.19 16.37
CA LYS A 445 -22.75 -10.66 16.23
C LYS A 445 -21.80 -11.69 15.63
N ILE A 446 -21.92 -12.95 16.05
CA ILE A 446 -21.15 -14.07 15.49
C ILE A 446 -21.49 -14.26 14.00
N ALA A 447 -22.77 -14.23 13.64
CA ALA A 447 -23.20 -14.35 12.25
C ALA A 447 -22.67 -13.20 11.37
N LEU A 448 -22.68 -11.97 11.88
CA LEU A 448 -22.06 -10.81 11.22
C LEU A 448 -20.54 -10.99 11.08
N GLY A 449 -19.86 -11.44 12.14
CA GLY A 449 -18.43 -11.75 12.12
C GLY A 449 -18.07 -12.81 11.09
N ARG A 450 -18.89 -13.85 10.94
CA ARG A 450 -18.71 -14.89 9.91
C ARG A 450 -18.79 -14.31 8.51
N LEU A 451 -19.74 -13.42 8.23
CA LEU A 451 -19.82 -12.75 6.92
C LEU A 451 -18.52 -11.97 6.64
N LEU A 452 -18.11 -11.13 7.59
CA LEU A 452 -16.95 -10.25 7.45
C LEU A 452 -15.62 -11.04 7.33
N TYR A 453 -15.48 -12.16 8.04
CA TYR A 453 -14.29 -13.02 7.97
C TYR A 453 -14.05 -13.63 6.57
N PHE A 454 -15.14 -13.84 5.83
CA PHE A 454 -15.12 -14.39 4.47
C PHE A 454 -15.21 -13.30 3.39
N ASP A 455 -15.39 -12.03 3.77
CA ASP A 455 -15.60 -10.93 2.82
C ASP A 455 -14.28 -10.23 2.47
N GLY A 456 -13.86 -10.37 1.20
CA GLY A 456 -12.62 -9.78 0.70
C GLY A 456 -12.63 -8.26 0.68
N ARG A 457 -13.79 -7.61 0.79
CA ARG A 457 -13.94 -6.14 0.75
C ARG A 457 -13.18 -5.40 1.86
N LEU A 458 -12.74 -6.12 2.89
CA LEU A 458 -11.87 -5.66 3.97
C LEU A 458 -10.36 -5.75 3.63
N SER A 459 -9.99 -5.97 2.37
CA SER A 459 -8.62 -5.79 1.84
C SER A 459 -8.54 -4.60 0.88
N GLY A 460 -7.33 -4.15 0.51
CA GLY A 460 -7.12 -3.00 -0.38
C GLY A 460 -7.87 -3.11 -1.71
N ASP A 461 -7.69 -4.24 -2.41
CA ASP A 461 -8.30 -4.56 -3.70
C ASP A 461 -9.60 -5.37 -3.64
N GLY A 462 -10.07 -5.69 -2.43
CA GLY A 462 -11.24 -6.54 -2.26
C GLY A 462 -11.02 -8.05 -2.46
N SER A 463 -9.78 -8.52 -2.65
CA SER A 463 -9.47 -9.91 -3.02
C SER A 463 -9.02 -10.82 -1.86
N THR A 464 -8.73 -10.27 -0.68
CA THR A 464 -8.03 -11.00 0.40
C THR A 464 -8.86 -11.03 1.70
N PRO A 465 -9.84 -11.95 1.82
CA PRO A 465 -10.56 -12.18 3.08
C PRO A 465 -9.68 -12.92 4.09
N CYS A 466 -10.03 -12.87 5.38
CA CYS A 466 -9.30 -13.55 6.46
C CYS A 466 -9.17 -15.06 6.18
N VAL A 467 -10.26 -15.70 5.70
CA VAL A 467 -10.29 -17.13 5.37
C VAL A 467 -9.28 -17.54 4.28
N SER A 468 -8.79 -16.59 3.48
CA SER A 468 -7.84 -16.87 2.41
C SER A 468 -6.40 -17.11 2.90
N CYS A 469 -6.12 -16.80 4.17
CA CYS A 469 -4.89 -17.20 4.87
C CYS A 469 -5.17 -18.21 6.00
N HIS A 470 -6.43 -18.35 6.42
CA HIS A 470 -6.86 -19.21 7.52
C HIS A 470 -7.92 -20.22 7.05
N PHE A 471 -7.47 -21.27 6.38
CA PHE A 471 -8.35 -22.22 5.70
C PHE A 471 -8.94 -23.25 6.67
N PRO A 472 -10.27 -23.38 6.81
CA PRO A 472 -10.88 -24.32 7.75
C PRO A 472 -10.43 -25.78 7.56
N GLN A 473 -10.21 -26.19 6.31
CA GLN A 473 -9.73 -27.53 5.96
C GLN A 473 -8.26 -27.80 6.33
N LEU A 474 -7.47 -26.75 6.56
CA LEU A 474 -6.07 -26.82 7.01
C LEU A 474 -5.95 -26.40 8.48
N GLY A 475 -6.94 -26.77 9.28
CA GLY A 475 -6.97 -26.44 10.70
C GLY A 475 -6.98 -24.94 10.97
N TRP A 476 -7.57 -24.13 10.08
CA TRP A 476 -7.59 -22.66 10.16
C TRP A 476 -6.21 -22.00 10.06
N ALA A 477 -5.23 -22.72 9.50
CA ALA A 477 -3.91 -22.21 9.11
C ALA A 477 -3.79 -22.19 7.57
N GLU A 478 -2.55 -22.10 7.08
CA GLU A 478 -2.22 -22.22 5.65
C GLU A 478 -1.27 -23.40 5.40
N GLY A 479 -1.38 -24.04 4.23
CA GLY A 479 -0.56 -25.22 3.88
C GLY A 479 0.80 -24.92 3.25
N GLY A 480 1.15 -23.64 3.07
CA GLY A 480 2.44 -23.21 2.54
C GLY A 480 3.53 -23.17 3.61
N ARG A 481 4.79 -23.45 3.23
CA ARG A 481 5.96 -23.26 4.11
C ARG A 481 6.06 -21.83 4.60
N LEU A 482 5.99 -20.89 3.67
CA LEU A 482 5.83 -19.48 3.95
C LEU A 482 4.50 -19.03 3.37
N SER A 483 3.84 -18.14 4.09
CA SER A 483 2.50 -17.74 3.77
C SER A 483 2.41 -16.82 2.57
N ARG A 484 1.28 -16.90 1.87
CA ARG A 484 0.91 -15.86 0.90
C ARG A 484 0.79 -14.50 1.61
N GLY A 485 1.00 -13.42 0.87
CA GLY A 485 0.66 -12.08 1.32
C GLY A 485 -0.55 -11.53 0.57
N TYR A 486 -0.75 -10.22 0.71
CA TYR A 486 -1.51 -9.43 -0.25
C TYR A 486 -0.96 -9.65 -1.67
N PRO A 487 -1.76 -9.58 -2.74
CA PRO A 487 -1.22 -9.56 -4.11
C PRO A 487 0.00 -8.64 -4.24
N GLY A 488 1.02 -9.06 -5.00
CA GLY A 488 2.30 -8.34 -5.08
C GLY A 488 3.22 -8.44 -3.84
N THR A 489 2.89 -9.27 -2.84
CA THR A 489 3.71 -9.49 -1.62
C THR A 489 3.74 -10.96 -1.21
N LYS A 490 4.66 -11.32 -0.30
CA LYS A 490 4.69 -12.65 0.33
C LYS A 490 5.21 -12.58 1.78
N GLN A 491 4.60 -13.35 2.67
CA GLN A 491 4.98 -13.36 4.09
C GLN A 491 6.28 -14.12 4.34
N TRP A 492 7.11 -13.69 5.30
CA TRP A 492 8.32 -14.43 5.70
C TRP A 492 8.06 -15.40 6.86
N ARG A 493 6.80 -15.51 7.31
CA ARG A 493 6.34 -16.43 8.34
C ARG A 493 5.27 -17.37 7.78
N ASN A 494 5.08 -18.50 8.44
CA ASN A 494 3.90 -19.34 8.32
C ASN A 494 2.77 -18.75 9.17
N VAL A 495 1.55 -18.69 8.63
CA VAL A 495 0.36 -18.16 9.32
C VAL A 495 -0.09 -19.14 10.40
N PRO A 496 -0.18 -18.71 11.67
CA PRO A 496 -0.66 -19.56 12.74
C PRO A 496 -2.16 -19.85 12.59
N SER A 497 -2.61 -20.97 13.15
CA SER A 497 -4.02 -21.31 13.21
C SER A 497 -4.83 -20.31 14.06
N VAL A 498 -6.05 -19.96 13.60
CA VAL A 498 -7.06 -19.25 14.42
C VAL A 498 -7.79 -20.20 15.37
N LEU A 499 -7.73 -21.51 15.13
CA LEU A 499 -8.39 -22.50 15.96
C LEU A 499 -7.81 -22.44 17.39
N ASN A 500 -8.68 -22.25 18.39
CA ASN A 500 -8.34 -22.05 19.79
C ASN A 500 -7.61 -20.72 20.11
N ALA A 501 -7.54 -19.76 19.18
CA ALA A 501 -6.93 -18.45 19.42
C ALA A 501 -7.64 -17.65 20.54
N ALA A 502 -8.91 -17.98 20.82
CA ALA A 502 -9.69 -17.42 21.92
C ALA A 502 -9.05 -17.59 23.31
N TYR A 503 -8.19 -18.59 23.50
CA TYR A 503 -7.51 -18.87 24.78
C TYR A 503 -6.10 -18.27 24.87
N ALA A 504 -5.62 -17.60 23.81
CA ALA A 504 -4.29 -17.02 23.77
C ALA A 504 -4.26 -15.65 24.48
N ARG A 505 -3.25 -15.43 25.32
CA ARG A 505 -2.93 -14.14 25.97
C ARG A 505 -2.27 -13.16 25.00
N HIS A 506 -1.56 -13.70 24.01
CA HIS A 506 -0.91 -12.94 22.94
C HIS A 506 -1.06 -13.72 21.63
N LEU A 507 -1.35 -13.00 20.56
CA LEU A 507 -1.47 -13.50 19.19
C LEU A 507 -0.22 -13.16 18.38
N ALA A 508 -0.16 -13.64 17.13
CA ALA A 508 1.03 -13.68 16.30
C ALA A 508 2.18 -14.52 16.91
N TRP A 509 3.26 -14.68 16.13
CA TRP A 509 4.45 -15.43 16.55
C TRP A 509 5.36 -14.66 17.49
N ASP A 510 5.36 -13.33 17.40
CA ASP A 510 6.15 -12.42 18.24
C ASP A 510 5.37 -11.83 19.43
N GLY A 511 4.08 -12.14 19.54
CA GLY A 511 3.23 -11.67 20.63
C GLY A 511 2.77 -10.22 20.50
N SER A 512 2.92 -9.63 19.31
CA SER A 512 2.61 -8.22 19.05
C SER A 512 1.13 -7.85 19.20
N ALA A 513 0.22 -8.81 19.08
CA ALA A 513 -1.22 -8.58 19.22
C ALA A 513 -1.74 -9.07 20.59
N PRO A 514 -2.31 -8.19 21.43
CA PRO A 514 -2.74 -8.56 22.79
C PRO A 514 -4.07 -9.30 22.86
N ASN A 515 -4.91 -9.24 21.83
CA ASN A 515 -6.23 -9.89 21.76
C ASN A 515 -6.74 -9.92 20.31
N LEU A 516 -7.86 -10.63 20.07
CA LEU A 516 -8.47 -10.80 18.74
C LEU A 516 -8.92 -9.46 18.13
N GLU A 517 -9.53 -8.58 18.93
CA GLU A 517 -9.98 -7.25 18.50
C GLU A 517 -8.84 -6.37 17.99
N ALA A 518 -7.66 -6.47 18.59
CA ALA A 518 -6.45 -5.75 18.17
C ALA A 518 -5.72 -6.44 17.02
N HIS A 519 -5.88 -7.76 16.85
CA HIS A 519 -5.19 -8.53 15.81
C HIS A 519 -5.76 -8.29 14.41
N ALA A 520 -7.09 -8.39 14.27
CA ALA A 520 -7.79 -8.23 13.00
C ALA A 520 -7.43 -6.93 12.23
N PRO A 521 -7.47 -5.72 12.83
CA PRO A 521 -7.07 -4.50 12.13
C PRO A 521 -5.60 -4.51 11.71
N GLY A 522 -4.72 -5.12 12.53
CA GLY A 522 -3.31 -5.26 12.22
C GLY A 522 -3.11 -6.04 10.92
N ALA A 523 -3.81 -7.17 10.75
CA ALA A 523 -3.74 -7.97 9.54
C ALA A 523 -4.41 -7.29 8.33
N ALA A 524 -5.63 -6.79 8.51
CA ALA A 524 -6.41 -6.20 7.42
C ALA A 524 -5.75 -4.93 6.83
N GLN A 525 -5.06 -4.12 7.63
CA GLN A 525 -4.44 -2.86 7.19
C GLN A 525 -2.95 -2.98 6.86
N ASN A 526 -2.30 -4.10 7.20
CA ASN A 526 -0.89 -4.29 6.91
C ASN A 526 -0.65 -4.36 5.38
N PRO A 527 0.23 -3.53 4.79
CA PRO A 527 0.51 -3.52 3.35
C PRO A 527 0.94 -4.84 2.74
N VAL A 528 1.41 -5.79 3.55
CA VAL A 528 1.83 -7.13 3.10
C VAL A 528 0.78 -8.22 3.32
N GLU A 529 -0.34 -7.91 3.97
CA GLU A 529 -1.42 -8.86 4.29
C GLU A 529 -2.73 -8.43 3.63
N GLY A 530 -3.48 -7.52 4.25
CA GLY A 530 -4.74 -7.03 3.69
C GLY A 530 -4.60 -5.74 2.89
N ASN A 531 -3.57 -4.93 3.13
CA ASN A 531 -3.35 -3.61 2.51
C ASN A 531 -4.60 -2.70 2.48
N GLY A 532 -5.48 -2.82 3.48
CA GLY A 532 -6.76 -2.13 3.54
C GLY A 532 -6.64 -0.68 4.00
N ASP A 533 -7.24 0.24 3.24
CA ASP A 533 -7.49 1.62 3.66
C ASP A 533 -8.78 1.70 4.50
N ALA A 534 -8.68 2.25 5.71
CA ALA A 534 -9.79 2.27 6.66
C ALA A 534 -11.05 2.95 6.11
N ALA A 535 -10.90 4.09 5.45
CA ALA A 535 -12.02 4.83 4.87
C ALA A 535 -12.66 4.06 3.70
N MET A 536 -11.84 3.41 2.85
CA MET A 536 -12.34 2.57 1.76
C MET A 536 -13.13 1.37 2.28
N MET A 537 -12.59 0.62 3.23
CA MET A 537 -13.27 -0.54 3.83
C MET A 537 -14.61 -0.12 4.44
N GLU A 538 -14.62 0.97 5.20
CA GLU A 538 -15.85 1.47 5.82
C GLU A 538 -16.88 1.90 4.76
N MET A 539 -16.46 2.62 3.71
CA MET A 539 -17.37 3.00 2.62
C MET A 539 -17.93 1.79 1.88
N ARG A 540 -17.13 0.74 1.67
CA ARG A 540 -17.60 -0.52 1.08
C ARG A 540 -18.69 -1.15 1.93
N LEU A 541 -18.51 -1.25 3.25
CA LEU A 541 -19.53 -1.79 4.15
C LEU A 541 -20.84 -0.96 4.11
N ARG A 542 -20.72 0.37 4.04
CA ARG A 542 -21.90 1.27 3.97
C ARG A 542 -22.70 1.16 2.67
N HIS A 543 -22.09 0.67 1.59
CA HIS A 543 -22.77 0.42 0.30
C HIS A 543 -23.35 -1.00 0.21
N VAL A 544 -23.48 -1.71 1.33
CA VAL A 544 -24.12 -3.02 1.40
C VAL A 544 -25.30 -2.92 2.35
N PRO A 545 -26.55 -2.81 1.84
CA PRO A 545 -27.74 -2.58 2.66
C PRO A 545 -27.90 -3.58 3.81
N GLU A 546 -27.61 -4.85 3.54
CA GLU A 546 -27.68 -5.90 4.55
C GLU A 546 -26.66 -5.69 5.69
N TYR A 547 -25.45 -5.21 5.39
CA TYR A 547 -24.50 -4.85 6.45
C TYR A 547 -25.02 -3.65 7.24
N VAL A 548 -25.59 -2.63 6.61
CA VAL A 548 -26.18 -1.49 7.33
C VAL A 548 -27.22 -1.96 8.34
N GLU A 549 -28.13 -2.84 7.95
CA GLU A 549 -29.15 -3.42 8.83
C GLU A 549 -28.54 -4.26 9.97
N ARG A 550 -27.58 -5.13 9.65
CA ARG A 550 -26.92 -6.00 10.64
C ARG A 550 -26.09 -5.21 11.65
N PHE A 551 -25.35 -4.19 11.22
CA PHE A 551 -24.58 -3.33 12.12
C PHE A 551 -25.51 -2.52 13.02
N ARG A 552 -26.63 -2.00 12.50
CA ARG A 552 -27.65 -1.32 13.32
C ARG A 552 -28.25 -2.25 14.36
N ALA A 553 -28.58 -3.49 13.99
CA ALA A 553 -29.15 -4.46 14.91
C ALA A 553 -28.16 -4.91 16.01
N VAL A 554 -26.86 -5.05 15.67
CA VAL A 554 -25.85 -5.56 16.60
C VAL A 554 -25.22 -4.46 17.47
N PHE A 555 -24.99 -3.27 16.89
CA PHE A 555 -24.22 -2.18 17.51
C PHE A 555 -25.02 -0.88 17.70
N GLY A 556 -26.24 -0.79 17.17
CA GLY A 556 -27.06 0.42 17.26
C GLY A 556 -26.55 1.58 16.39
N THR A 557 -25.60 1.33 15.48
CA THR A 557 -25.02 2.37 14.63
C THR A 557 -25.89 2.61 13.39
N GLU A 558 -26.00 3.87 12.97
CA GLU A 558 -26.73 4.23 11.74
C GLU A 558 -26.05 3.63 10.50
N TRP A 559 -24.72 3.70 10.48
CA TRP A 559 -23.83 3.24 9.43
C TRP A 559 -22.78 2.27 10.00
N PRO A 560 -22.38 1.23 9.24
CA PRO A 560 -21.25 0.38 9.59
C PRO A 560 -20.01 1.20 9.95
N ARG A 561 -19.40 0.85 11.09
CA ARG A 561 -18.13 1.38 11.57
C ARG A 561 -17.08 0.29 11.53
N LEU A 562 -15.89 0.60 11.05
CA LEU A 562 -14.83 -0.40 10.92
C LEU A 562 -14.41 -1.01 12.26
N ALA A 563 -14.42 -0.23 13.34
CA ALA A 563 -14.13 -0.72 14.70
C ALA A 563 -15.12 -1.80 15.18
N ASP A 564 -16.39 -1.68 14.81
CA ASP A 564 -17.42 -2.66 15.14
C ASP A 564 -17.28 -3.94 14.29
N ALA A 565 -16.77 -3.81 13.06
CA ALA A 565 -16.46 -4.94 12.19
C ALA A 565 -15.41 -5.86 12.84
N TRP A 566 -14.34 -5.30 13.40
CA TRP A 566 -13.30 -6.06 14.12
C TRP A 566 -13.85 -6.78 15.35
N ARG A 567 -14.75 -6.14 16.09
CA ARG A 567 -15.43 -6.75 17.24
C ARG A 567 -16.34 -7.90 16.83
N ALA A 568 -17.01 -7.80 15.69
CA ALA A 568 -17.82 -8.89 15.15
C ALA A 568 -16.94 -10.06 14.69
N ILE A 569 -15.85 -9.80 13.96
CA ILE A 569 -14.86 -10.81 13.55
C ILE A 569 -14.29 -11.55 14.77
N ALA A 570 -13.82 -10.81 15.78
CA ALA A 570 -13.30 -11.41 17.00
C ALA A 570 -14.35 -12.27 17.74
N ALA A 571 -15.64 -11.90 17.69
CA ALA A 571 -16.71 -12.72 18.26
C ALA A 571 -16.90 -14.03 17.47
N PHE A 572 -16.75 -14.01 16.14
CA PHE A 572 -16.77 -15.21 15.30
C PHE A 572 -15.55 -16.10 15.53
N GLU A 573 -14.34 -15.54 15.59
CA GLU A 573 -13.09 -16.31 15.83
C GLU A 573 -13.14 -17.06 17.17
N ARG A 574 -13.84 -16.52 18.17
CA ARG A 574 -14.09 -17.21 19.45
C ARG A 574 -14.92 -18.48 19.36
N THR A 575 -15.60 -18.70 18.23
CA THR A 575 -16.34 -19.95 17.97
C THR A 575 -15.47 -21.03 17.34
N ALA A 576 -14.31 -20.66 16.79
CA ALA A 576 -13.35 -21.60 16.24
C ALA A 576 -12.53 -22.23 17.37
N VAL A 577 -13.11 -23.22 18.06
CA VAL A 577 -12.45 -23.98 19.12
C VAL A 577 -12.59 -25.48 18.91
N SER A 578 -11.62 -26.25 19.39
CA SER A 578 -11.67 -27.70 19.36
C SER A 578 -12.83 -28.23 20.19
N ASP A 579 -13.57 -29.18 19.63
CA ASP A 579 -14.61 -29.93 20.34
C ASP A 579 -13.96 -31.08 21.11
N ALA A 580 -14.01 -31.02 22.45
CA ALA A 580 -13.44 -32.03 23.33
C ALA A 580 -13.98 -33.45 23.06
N ALA A 581 -15.23 -33.58 22.60
CA ALA A 581 -15.79 -34.88 22.23
C ALA A 581 -15.15 -35.47 20.96
N ARG A 582 -14.45 -34.66 20.17
CA ARG A 582 -13.80 -35.08 18.91
C ARG A 582 -12.29 -35.20 19.03
N VAL A 583 -11.69 -34.77 20.14
CA VAL A 583 -10.24 -34.87 20.39
C VAL A 583 -9.95 -36.16 21.17
N PRO A 584 -9.18 -37.13 20.62
CA PRO A 584 -8.88 -38.38 21.30
C PRO A 584 -8.26 -38.23 22.69
N PHE A 585 -7.36 -37.25 22.86
CA PHE A 585 -6.79 -36.94 24.16
C PHE A 585 -7.85 -36.48 25.18
N ASP A 586 -8.79 -35.61 24.78
CA ASP A 586 -9.82 -35.10 25.68
C ASP A 586 -10.85 -36.19 26.03
N ARG A 587 -11.23 -37.06 25.07
CA ARG A 587 -12.05 -38.24 25.35
C ARG A 587 -11.38 -39.20 26.34
N TYR A 588 -10.06 -39.39 26.21
CA TYR A 588 -9.29 -40.17 27.18
C TYR A 588 -9.32 -39.54 28.58
N LEU A 589 -9.18 -38.22 28.69
CA LEU A 589 -9.33 -37.50 29.97
C LEU A 589 -10.75 -37.62 30.54
N ALA A 590 -11.77 -37.69 29.69
CA ALA A 590 -13.17 -37.93 30.06
C ALA A 590 -13.48 -39.39 30.44
N GLY A 591 -12.50 -40.30 30.36
CA GLY A 591 -12.61 -41.69 30.82
C GLY A 591 -12.63 -42.75 29.71
N GLU A 592 -12.68 -42.36 28.43
CA GLU A 592 -12.64 -43.29 27.30
C GLU A 592 -11.21 -43.79 27.07
N ARG A 593 -10.79 -44.81 27.82
CA ARG A 593 -9.40 -45.31 27.81
C ARG A 593 -8.91 -45.78 26.44
N SER A 594 -9.81 -46.27 25.59
CA SER A 594 -9.50 -46.71 24.21
C SER A 594 -9.25 -45.56 23.24
N ALA A 595 -9.55 -44.31 23.61
CA ALA A 595 -9.36 -43.16 22.72
C ALA A 595 -7.87 -42.89 22.43
N LEU A 596 -6.95 -43.31 23.31
CA LEU A 596 -5.51 -43.28 23.04
C LEU A 596 -4.97 -44.69 22.84
N SER A 597 -4.17 -44.86 21.77
CA SER A 597 -3.44 -46.10 21.54
C SER A 597 -2.35 -46.30 22.60
N ALA A 598 -1.91 -47.54 22.79
CA ALA A 598 -0.78 -47.84 23.67
C ALA A 598 0.50 -47.06 23.28
N GLN A 599 0.69 -46.79 21.99
CA GLN A 599 1.80 -45.97 21.50
C GLN A 599 1.63 -44.50 21.88
N ALA A 600 0.43 -43.92 21.73
CA ALA A 600 0.15 -42.54 22.15
C ALA A 600 0.27 -42.37 23.68
N LEU A 601 -0.11 -43.38 24.47
CA LEU A 601 0.10 -43.38 25.92
C LEU A 601 1.59 -43.39 26.31
N ARG A 602 2.42 -44.18 25.60
CA ARG A 602 3.89 -44.11 25.76
C ARG A 602 4.42 -42.73 25.37
N GLY A 603 3.91 -42.15 24.29
CA GLY A 603 4.25 -40.80 23.84
C GLY A 603 3.94 -39.74 24.89
N ARG A 604 2.76 -39.81 25.50
CA ARG A 604 2.37 -38.95 26.62
C ARG A 604 3.32 -39.07 27.80
N ALA A 605 3.65 -40.30 28.21
CA ALA A 605 4.57 -40.53 29.32
C ALA A 605 5.97 -39.97 29.05
N LEU A 606 6.45 -40.05 27.81
CA LEU A 606 7.71 -39.41 27.39
C LEU A 606 7.60 -37.88 27.45
N PHE A 607 6.52 -37.33 26.90
CA PHE A 607 6.24 -35.89 26.83
C PHE A 607 6.19 -35.23 28.21
N GLU A 608 5.50 -35.88 29.17
CA GLU A 608 5.36 -35.43 30.56
C GLU A 608 6.58 -35.76 31.42
N GLY A 609 7.35 -36.79 31.02
CA GLY A 609 8.53 -37.27 31.73
C GLY A 609 9.85 -36.85 31.06
N ARG A 610 10.65 -37.84 30.67
CA ARG A 610 12.07 -37.63 30.31
C ARG A 610 12.31 -36.77 29.06
N ALA A 611 11.35 -36.67 28.13
CA ALA A 611 11.50 -35.78 26.98
C ALA A 611 11.28 -34.30 27.36
N GLY A 612 10.65 -34.04 28.51
CA GLY A 612 10.54 -32.70 29.10
C GLY A 612 9.74 -31.69 28.28
N CYS A 613 8.93 -32.14 27.31
CA CYS A 613 8.17 -31.25 26.43
C CYS A 613 7.15 -30.41 27.23
N ILE A 614 6.58 -30.99 28.31
CA ILE A 614 5.61 -30.33 29.19
C ILE A 614 6.15 -29.05 29.86
N ARG A 615 7.48 -28.86 29.93
CA ARG A 615 8.10 -27.67 30.55
C ARG A 615 7.66 -26.37 29.88
N CYS A 616 7.43 -26.41 28.56
CA CYS A 616 6.92 -25.29 27.77
C CYS A 616 5.51 -25.57 27.21
N HIS A 617 5.15 -26.84 27.01
CA HIS A 617 3.86 -27.25 26.45
C HIS A 617 2.96 -27.88 27.51
N ASN A 618 2.38 -27.05 28.36
CA ASN A 618 1.55 -27.44 29.50
C ASN A 618 0.13 -26.85 29.46
N GLY A 619 -0.70 -27.23 30.43
CA GLY A 619 -2.05 -26.70 30.59
C GLY A 619 -3.01 -27.10 29.47
N ALA A 620 -4.18 -26.45 29.44
CA ALA A 620 -5.26 -26.84 28.55
C ALA A 620 -4.96 -26.64 27.05
N LEU A 621 -4.19 -25.60 26.69
CA LEU A 621 -3.81 -25.31 25.30
C LEU A 621 -2.53 -26.03 24.86
N ALA A 622 -1.91 -26.82 25.75
CA ALA A 622 -0.59 -27.43 25.56
C ALA A 622 0.49 -26.39 25.19
N THR A 623 0.50 -25.27 25.91
CA THR A 623 1.47 -24.17 25.81
C THR A 623 1.44 -23.32 27.07
N ASP A 624 2.61 -22.92 27.56
CA ASP A 624 2.78 -21.93 28.61
C ASP A 624 2.59 -20.48 28.11
N GLN A 625 2.48 -20.33 26.78
CA GLN A 625 2.40 -19.08 26.04
C GLN A 625 3.55 -18.10 26.30
N GLN A 626 4.70 -18.60 26.76
CA GLN A 626 5.93 -17.85 26.93
C GLN A 626 6.70 -17.77 25.61
N PHE A 627 7.90 -17.18 25.64
CA PHE A 627 8.69 -16.91 24.46
C PHE A 627 10.12 -17.42 24.65
N TYR A 628 10.56 -18.25 23.72
CA TYR A 628 11.89 -18.87 23.77
C TYR A 628 12.56 -18.82 22.41
N ALA A 629 13.89 -18.73 22.42
CA ALA A 629 14.68 -18.93 21.22
C ALA A 629 15.10 -20.39 21.14
N THR A 630 14.59 -21.09 20.13
CA THR A 630 14.87 -22.52 19.92
C THR A 630 15.92 -22.76 18.84
N GLY A 631 16.24 -21.74 18.04
CA GLY A 631 17.19 -21.82 16.94
C GLY A 631 16.64 -22.51 15.69
N VAL A 632 15.35 -22.34 15.39
CA VAL A 632 14.75 -22.86 14.15
C VAL A 632 15.57 -22.34 12.95
N PRO A 633 16.00 -23.22 12.02
CA PRO A 633 16.73 -22.79 10.85
C PRO A 633 15.84 -21.96 9.91
N GLU A 634 16.47 -21.10 9.11
CA GLU A 634 15.75 -20.36 8.07
C GLU A 634 15.22 -21.30 6.99
N ALA A 635 13.99 -21.08 6.54
CA ALA A 635 13.39 -21.91 5.48
C ALA A 635 14.01 -21.64 4.11
N ASP A 636 14.24 -22.68 3.31
CA ASP A 636 14.80 -22.53 1.95
C ASP A 636 13.97 -21.62 1.05
N ALA A 637 12.64 -21.65 1.22
CA ALA A 637 11.71 -20.78 0.50
C ALA A 637 11.99 -19.28 0.73
N PHE A 638 12.49 -18.90 1.91
CA PHE A 638 12.89 -17.53 2.17
C PHE A 638 14.14 -17.15 1.37
N ARG A 639 15.13 -18.06 1.32
CA ARG A 639 16.45 -17.84 0.69
C ARG A 639 16.35 -17.70 -0.83
N SER A 640 15.37 -18.34 -1.45
CA SER A 640 15.19 -18.36 -2.90
C SER A 640 14.16 -17.35 -3.43
N SER A 641 13.62 -16.45 -2.59
CA SER A 641 12.58 -15.51 -2.99
C SER A 641 12.87 -14.07 -2.63
N ALA A 642 12.99 -13.23 -3.65
CA ALA A 642 13.08 -11.78 -3.52
C ALA A 642 11.89 -11.19 -2.75
N LEU A 643 10.67 -11.70 -2.97
CA LEU A 643 9.46 -11.16 -2.32
C LEU A 643 9.40 -11.41 -0.81
N HIS A 644 9.82 -12.59 -0.36
CA HIS A 644 9.93 -12.87 1.08
C HIS A 644 10.98 -11.95 1.72
N GLN A 645 12.11 -11.73 1.03
CA GLN A 645 13.17 -10.82 1.49
C GLN A 645 12.71 -9.36 1.56
N ILE A 646 12.04 -8.84 0.52
CA ILE A 646 11.46 -7.49 0.49
C ILE A 646 10.53 -7.28 1.68
N THR A 647 9.59 -8.20 1.89
CA THR A 647 8.57 -8.09 2.92
C THR A 647 9.17 -8.10 4.32
N ARG A 648 10.18 -8.95 4.57
CA ARG A 648 10.91 -8.94 5.84
C ARG A 648 11.72 -7.68 6.07
N ARG A 649 12.40 -7.14 5.05
CA ARG A 649 13.15 -5.88 5.18
C ARG A 649 12.22 -4.71 5.45
N TRP A 650 11.07 -4.64 4.76
CA TRP A 650 10.05 -3.65 5.02
C TRP A 650 9.59 -3.66 6.49
N HIS A 651 9.31 -4.85 7.02
CA HIS A 651 8.87 -4.97 8.40
C HIS A 651 9.96 -4.59 9.42
N GLN A 652 11.23 -4.92 9.14
CA GLN A 652 12.37 -4.50 9.96
C GLN A 652 12.58 -2.99 9.97
N ALA A 653 12.55 -2.35 8.80
CA ALA A 653 12.72 -0.91 8.66
C ALA A 653 11.65 -0.15 9.45
N ARG A 654 10.39 -0.61 9.42
CA ARG A 654 9.29 -0.04 10.23
C ARG A 654 9.47 -0.28 11.73
N SER A 655 10.13 -1.37 12.09
CA SER A 655 10.32 -1.79 13.47
C SER A 655 11.48 -1.07 14.18
N GLY A 656 12.35 -0.36 13.47
CA GLY A 656 13.58 0.16 14.09
C GLY A 656 14.48 -0.95 14.63
N ALA A 657 14.36 -2.17 14.09
CA ALA A 657 15.31 -3.23 14.38
C ALA A 657 16.70 -2.79 13.89
N PRO A 658 17.76 -3.00 14.68
CA PRO A 658 19.08 -2.49 14.34
C PRO A 658 19.49 -3.01 12.96
N GLU A 659 19.82 -2.09 12.05
CA GLU A 659 20.41 -2.39 10.74
C GLU A 659 21.84 -2.91 10.95
N ALA A 660 21.99 -4.12 11.48
CA ALA A 660 23.28 -4.75 11.68
C ALA A 660 23.75 -5.46 10.38
N GLY A 661 23.98 -4.67 9.34
CA GLY A 661 24.50 -5.14 8.06
C GLY A 661 23.57 -6.10 7.30
N GLU A 662 24.01 -6.55 6.13
CA GLU A 662 23.25 -7.46 5.27
C GLU A 662 22.89 -8.79 5.97
N GLU A 663 23.68 -9.21 6.96
CA GLU A 663 23.47 -10.46 7.70
C GLU A 663 22.33 -10.38 8.74
N ALA A 664 22.15 -9.24 9.42
CA ALA A 664 21.05 -9.06 10.38
C ALA A 664 19.71 -8.76 9.71
N LEU A 665 19.73 -8.12 8.53
CA LEU A 665 18.55 -8.00 7.66
C LEU A 665 17.94 -9.37 7.32
N LEU A 666 18.71 -10.44 7.58
CA LEU A 666 18.39 -11.78 7.18
C LEU A 666 18.07 -12.77 8.32
N ARG A 667 17.90 -12.30 9.55
CA ARG A 667 17.33 -13.11 10.64
C ARG A 667 15.99 -12.51 11.05
N ASP A 668 14.98 -13.35 11.29
CA ASP A 668 13.75 -12.89 11.94
C ASP A 668 14.05 -12.67 13.44
N PRO A 669 14.05 -11.42 13.94
CA PRO A 669 14.35 -11.11 15.32
C PRO A 669 13.20 -11.48 16.26
N GLY A 670 12.05 -11.94 15.75
CA GLY A 670 10.96 -12.48 16.54
C GLY A 670 10.34 -11.44 17.48
N ARG A 671 10.26 -11.79 18.77
CA ARG A 671 9.66 -10.98 19.83
C ARG A 671 10.25 -9.56 19.95
N TYR A 672 11.48 -9.34 19.51
CA TYR A 672 12.05 -7.99 19.42
C TYR A 672 11.14 -6.99 18.69
N TYR A 673 10.37 -7.45 17.68
CA TYR A 673 9.42 -6.59 16.99
C TYR A 673 8.35 -5.98 17.91
N ALA A 674 7.96 -6.71 18.96
CA ALA A 674 7.00 -6.25 19.94
C ALA A 674 7.67 -5.50 21.10
N THR A 675 8.84 -5.93 21.57
CA THR A 675 9.44 -5.43 22.83
C THR A 675 10.55 -4.41 22.66
N ARG A 676 11.20 -4.37 21.49
CA ARG A 676 12.44 -3.59 21.22
C ARG A 676 13.62 -3.94 22.12
N ASP A 677 13.55 -5.04 22.87
CA ASP A 677 14.62 -5.50 23.76
C ASP A 677 15.56 -6.46 23.03
N PRO A 678 16.87 -6.13 22.86
CA PRO A 678 17.83 -7.02 22.21
C PRO A 678 17.91 -8.44 22.81
N ARG A 679 17.55 -8.60 24.09
CA ARG A 679 17.51 -9.93 24.76
C ARG A 679 16.38 -10.81 24.24
N ASP A 680 15.41 -10.25 23.52
CA ASP A 680 14.29 -10.97 22.91
C ASP A 680 14.53 -11.36 21.46
N ILE A 681 15.69 -11.02 20.90
CA ILE A 681 16.06 -11.42 19.54
C ILE A 681 16.04 -12.95 19.41
N GLY A 682 15.27 -13.42 18.42
CA GLY A 682 15.11 -14.83 18.08
C GLY A 682 14.13 -15.60 18.98
N LYS A 683 13.49 -14.94 19.96
CA LYS A 683 12.43 -15.55 20.75
C LYS A 683 11.10 -15.50 20.02
N PHE A 684 10.37 -16.60 20.06
CA PHE A 684 9.02 -16.70 19.52
C PHE A 684 8.09 -17.31 20.56
N ARG A 685 6.80 -16.97 20.46
CA ARG A 685 5.77 -17.54 21.32
C ARG A 685 5.74 -19.05 21.15
N VAL A 686 5.62 -19.79 22.25
CA VAL A 686 5.38 -21.22 22.23
C VAL A 686 3.97 -21.48 21.67
N PRO A 687 3.82 -22.12 20.50
CA PRO A 687 2.51 -22.39 19.93
C PRO A 687 1.77 -23.46 20.75
N GLY A 688 0.45 -23.44 20.74
CA GLY A 688 -0.35 -24.55 21.27
C GLY A 688 -0.16 -25.80 20.41
N LEU A 689 -0.18 -26.98 21.03
CA LEU A 689 -0.02 -28.26 20.32
C LEU A 689 -1.35 -28.92 19.95
N ARG A 690 -2.47 -28.23 20.13
CA ARG A 690 -3.77 -28.71 19.66
C ARG A 690 -3.85 -28.58 18.14
N GLU A 691 -4.51 -29.55 17.51
CA GLU A 691 -4.87 -29.51 16.07
C GLU A 691 -3.70 -29.62 15.07
N LEU A 692 -2.51 -30.03 15.54
CA LEU A 692 -1.31 -30.22 14.70
C LEU A 692 -1.49 -31.19 13.52
N LYS A 693 -2.48 -32.08 13.58
CA LYS A 693 -2.83 -32.99 12.47
C LYS A 693 -3.14 -32.25 11.16
N TYR A 694 -3.57 -30.98 11.23
CA TYR A 694 -4.04 -30.22 10.07
C TYR A 694 -3.20 -28.98 9.74
N THR A 695 -2.19 -28.65 10.55
CA THR A 695 -1.47 -27.36 10.48
C THR A 695 -0.01 -27.51 10.06
N ALA A 696 0.31 -28.55 9.28
CA ALA A 696 1.61 -28.62 8.61
C ALA A 696 1.68 -27.53 7.52
N PRO A 697 2.87 -26.96 7.23
CA PRO A 697 4.16 -27.21 7.87
C PRO A 697 4.32 -26.46 9.21
N TYR A 698 5.38 -26.78 9.96
CA TYR A 698 5.53 -26.38 11.36
C TYR A 698 6.60 -25.30 11.56
N MET A 699 6.51 -24.65 12.73
CA MET A 699 7.31 -23.50 13.18
C MET A 699 6.94 -22.18 12.51
N HIS A 700 7.44 -21.07 13.07
CA HIS A 700 7.10 -19.72 12.63
C HIS A 700 7.43 -19.41 11.17
N ASN A 701 8.32 -20.17 10.53
CA ASN A 701 8.75 -20.01 9.14
C ASN A 701 8.53 -21.28 8.29
N GLY A 702 7.76 -22.26 8.79
CA GLY A 702 7.48 -23.50 8.07
C GLY A 702 8.71 -24.34 7.73
N ALA A 703 9.78 -24.26 8.54
CA ALA A 703 11.04 -24.96 8.31
C ALA A 703 10.89 -26.49 8.27
N PHE A 704 9.90 -27.06 8.95
CA PHE A 704 9.69 -28.50 9.02
C PHE A 704 8.37 -28.90 8.37
N ALA A 705 8.41 -29.86 7.44
CA ALA A 705 7.23 -30.36 6.76
C ALA A 705 6.44 -31.36 7.62
N THR A 706 7.12 -32.07 8.53
CA THR A 706 6.54 -33.17 9.31
C THR A 706 6.78 -33.01 10.81
N LEU A 707 5.91 -33.58 11.64
CA LEU A 707 6.14 -33.63 13.11
C LEU A 707 7.36 -34.48 13.47
N ALA A 708 7.73 -35.45 12.63
CA ALA A 708 8.94 -36.24 12.82
C ALA A 708 10.19 -35.34 12.76
N GLU A 709 10.27 -34.44 11.78
CA GLU A 709 11.35 -33.45 11.69
C GLU A 709 11.38 -32.49 12.89
N VAL A 710 10.21 -32.08 13.39
CA VAL A 710 10.09 -31.25 14.60
C VAL A 710 10.63 -31.99 15.82
N VAL A 711 10.22 -33.25 16.02
CA VAL A 711 10.69 -34.08 17.12
C VAL A 711 12.19 -34.33 17.02
N ASP A 712 12.71 -34.61 15.82
CA ASP A 712 14.16 -34.75 15.58
C ASP A 712 14.94 -33.47 15.88
N PHE A 713 14.37 -32.31 15.56
CA PHE A 713 14.98 -31.02 15.90
C PHE A 713 15.10 -30.82 17.40
N TYR A 714 14.04 -31.14 18.16
CA TYR A 714 14.07 -31.02 19.62
C TYR A 714 14.90 -32.12 20.29
N ASP A 715 14.95 -33.34 19.74
CA ASP A 715 15.80 -34.43 20.22
C ASP A 715 17.30 -34.08 20.17
N ARG A 716 17.70 -33.26 19.18
CA ARG A 716 19.07 -32.71 19.10
C ARG A 716 19.32 -31.50 20.02
N GLY A 717 18.32 -31.05 20.78
CA GLY A 717 18.42 -29.87 21.65
C GLY A 717 18.23 -28.52 20.93
N GLY A 718 17.49 -28.51 19.81
CA GLY A 718 17.23 -27.32 18.99
C GLY A 718 18.40 -26.92 18.08
N GLY A 719 18.36 -25.72 17.52
CA GLY A 719 19.42 -25.18 16.67
C GLY A 719 20.38 -24.26 17.43
N SER A 720 21.45 -23.82 16.77
CA SER A 720 22.48 -22.97 17.39
C SER A 720 22.19 -21.48 17.18
N VAL A 721 21.86 -20.76 18.26
CA VAL A 721 21.68 -19.30 18.27
C VAL A 721 22.20 -18.70 19.58
N PRO A 722 22.72 -17.45 19.59
CA PRO A 722 23.34 -16.86 20.80
C PRO A 722 22.42 -16.80 22.03
N ASN A 723 21.13 -16.54 21.83
CA ASN A 723 20.15 -16.41 22.92
C ASN A 723 19.32 -17.69 23.15
N LYS A 724 19.83 -18.87 22.75
CA LYS A 724 19.08 -20.14 22.85
C LYS A 724 18.66 -20.40 24.29
N THR A 725 17.42 -20.83 24.48
CA THR A 725 16.93 -21.21 25.81
C THR A 725 17.76 -22.36 26.40
N PRO A 726 18.17 -22.30 27.68
CA PRO A 726 18.92 -23.38 28.33
C PRO A 726 18.05 -24.63 28.58
N LEU A 727 16.72 -24.49 28.43
CA LEU A 727 15.75 -25.57 28.59
C LEU A 727 15.91 -26.69 27.56
N LEU A 728 16.48 -26.40 26.39
CA LEU A 728 16.67 -27.37 25.31
C LEU A 728 18.06 -27.99 25.37
N GLN A 729 18.09 -29.29 25.61
CA GLN A 729 19.28 -30.15 25.60
C GLN A 729 19.00 -31.38 24.73
N PRO A 730 20.03 -32.05 24.18
CA PRO A 730 19.83 -33.32 23.49
C PRO A 730 19.09 -34.34 24.38
N LEU A 731 18.09 -35.03 23.83
CA LEU A 731 17.17 -35.88 24.59
C LEU A 731 17.53 -37.37 24.49
N GLY A 732 18.23 -37.79 23.45
CA GLY A 732 18.67 -39.19 23.26
C GLY A 732 17.49 -40.15 23.07
N LEU A 733 16.50 -39.75 22.28
CA LEU A 733 15.29 -40.54 22.01
C LEU A 733 15.56 -41.63 20.96
N SER A 734 15.06 -42.85 21.19
CA SER A 734 15.03 -43.92 20.19
C SER A 734 14.04 -43.62 19.06
N ALA A 735 14.09 -44.38 17.98
CA ALA A 735 13.12 -44.25 16.89
C ALA A 735 11.68 -44.51 17.38
N GLU A 736 11.51 -45.48 18.27
CA GLU A 736 10.23 -45.84 18.86
C GLU A 736 9.69 -44.73 19.78
N ASP A 737 10.57 -44.07 20.55
CA ASP A 737 10.19 -42.93 21.39
C ASP A 737 9.68 -41.76 20.54
N LYS A 738 10.38 -41.46 19.44
CA LYS A 738 10.00 -40.38 18.52
C LYS A 738 8.66 -40.65 17.87
N GLN A 739 8.44 -41.88 17.40
CA GLN A 739 7.14 -42.29 16.85
C GLN A 739 6.03 -42.23 17.91
N ALA A 740 6.31 -42.62 19.16
CA ALA A 740 5.36 -42.52 20.25
C ALA A 740 4.98 -41.06 20.55
N LEU A 741 5.95 -40.14 20.58
CA LEU A 741 5.70 -38.70 20.72
C LEU A 741 4.83 -38.17 19.58
N VAL A 742 5.14 -38.51 18.32
CA VAL A 742 4.32 -38.09 17.16
C VAL A 742 2.89 -38.61 17.29
N ALA A 743 2.71 -39.88 17.69
CA ALA A 743 1.37 -40.46 17.90
C ALA A 743 0.58 -39.70 18.97
N PHE A 744 1.24 -39.28 20.05
CA PHE A 744 0.62 -38.46 21.10
C PHE A 744 0.26 -37.05 20.61
N LEU A 745 1.17 -36.36 19.91
CA LEU A 745 0.94 -35.03 19.37
C LEU A 745 -0.27 -35.00 18.41
N LEU A 746 -0.41 -36.03 17.56
CA LEU A 746 -1.55 -36.15 16.66
C LEU A 746 -2.87 -36.40 17.41
N ALA A 747 -2.83 -37.05 18.57
CA ALA A 747 -4.01 -37.30 19.40
C ALA A 747 -4.55 -36.05 20.11
N LEU A 748 -3.82 -34.93 20.08
CA LEU A 748 -4.27 -33.61 20.56
C LEU A 748 -5.12 -32.86 19.51
N SER A 749 -5.42 -33.49 18.37
CA SER A 749 -6.22 -32.91 17.28
C SER A 749 -7.57 -33.61 17.19
N MET A 750 -8.60 -32.90 16.72
CA MET A 750 -9.87 -33.54 16.44
C MET A 750 -9.72 -34.63 15.37
N ASP A 751 -10.52 -35.70 15.45
CA ASP A 751 -10.51 -36.81 14.49
C ASP A 751 -10.81 -36.35 13.05
N ARG A 752 -11.59 -35.29 12.91
CA ARG A 752 -11.92 -34.57 11.66
C ARG A 752 -11.72 -33.07 11.87
N PRO A 753 -11.37 -32.27 10.84
CA PRO A 753 -11.19 -30.83 10.98
C PRO A 753 -12.49 -30.11 11.34
N LEU A 754 -12.38 -28.91 11.95
CA LEU A 754 -13.51 -28.00 12.13
C LEU A 754 -13.75 -27.25 10.83
N LEU A 755 -14.81 -27.63 10.12
CA LEU A 755 -15.21 -26.98 8.88
C LEU A 755 -16.34 -25.98 9.15
N VAL A 756 -16.28 -24.84 8.45
CA VAL A 756 -17.36 -23.86 8.41
C VAL A 756 -17.66 -23.61 6.93
N GLU A 757 -18.94 -23.70 6.58
CA GLU A 757 -19.40 -23.40 5.23
C GLU A 757 -19.18 -21.91 4.92
N ALA A 758 -18.76 -21.59 3.70
CA ALA A 758 -18.64 -20.21 3.27
C ALA A 758 -20.04 -19.56 3.23
N PRO A 759 -20.23 -18.37 3.84
CA PRO A 759 -21.50 -17.67 3.71
C PRO A 759 -21.71 -17.14 2.28
N VAL A 760 -22.96 -16.96 1.89
CA VAL A 760 -23.29 -16.09 0.76
C VAL A 760 -23.07 -14.65 1.19
N LEU A 761 -22.16 -13.95 0.50
CA LEU A 761 -21.86 -12.57 0.82
C LEU A 761 -22.92 -11.62 0.24
N PRO A 762 -23.38 -10.62 1.01
CA PRO A 762 -24.32 -9.63 0.52
C PRO A 762 -23.70 -8.78 -0.60
N ALA A 763 -24.53 -8.31 -1.54
CA ALA A 763 -24.10 -7.52 -2.69
C ALA A 763 -23.99 -6.02 -2.35
N TYR A 764 -23.17 -5.31 -3.14
CA TYR A 764 -23.22 -3.85 -3.15
C TYR A 764 -24.55 -3.35 -3.72
N ALA A 765 -24.98 -2.17 -3.27
CA ALA A 765 -26.04 -1.41 -3.90
C ALA A 765 -25.62 0.07 -3.99
N PRO A 766 -26.08 0.80 -5.02
CA PRO A 766 -26.03 2.26 -5.02
C PRO A 766 -26.63 2.85 -3.74
N LEU A 767 -26.02 3.91 -3.22
CA LEU A 767 -26.63 4.67 -2.13
C LEU A 767 -27.90 5.36 -2.66
N LYS A 768 -29.00 5.17 -1.94
CA LYS A 768 -30.28 5.80 -2.24
C LYS A 768 -30.33 7.26 -1.76
#